data_AF-A0A9W9WGV0-F1
#
_entry.id   AF-A0A9W9WGV0-F1
#
_cell.length_a   1.000
_cell.length_b   1.000
_cell.length_c   1.000
_cell.angle_alpha   90.00
_cell.angle_beta   90.00
_cell.angle_gamma   90.00
#
_symmetry.space_group_name_H-M   'P 1'
#
loop_
_entity.id
_entity.type
_entity.pdbx_description
1 polymer ?
#
loop_
_entity_poly.entity_id
_entity_poly.type
_entity_poly.pdbx_seq_one_letter_code
_entity_poly.pdbx_strand_id
1 'polypeptide(L)'
;MSLSSDDIEAILRAVDKATEELGFCRNRVWAIAKSLRGGPREFPKLLPSLEGLPHEAKREDHQLCTFDFCEQSRVNFTLVTQRHEPPCDGNRCPPMNFPSDIMESAVREEQQTTAWDLWGINTLRHNERYMAISHVWSDVTGAGSQARGHVNSCLLGFFRDFARTFNCNGIWWDTICIPTKKQLREKALKRMQLNYKAAAVTLVHDCFLRECEWRDADLACFYIVMSPWFSRGWTALELKMSQNVQIIFKGPKGPITKDLDKDILQAKSNNCTTTKHEVAKDIPRRLRGQEVDRLDHLLAVLGPRHTSWPRDMAIISGLMIGIQLPENYAHQRIYQEVLQKLGKISHAHLFHNSATMTNGYNWCPTNIYDLPVTLSDNTLQIEENGNLFGEWNIISLDHIKDESVVLGHAHPLIEGKVRLAQKDKDQHMLLIEPEFTLGQARINRGLLVKPSLRRDDIHLDFYCDYISPVYFHPPLIRSEIPNFDPTLLFKVHVGNDETTHNGSYQSTERRQSARSMIEDMKKGSLHPQYRKRESDLKTLDVTAWDELKLAAEFKKAAADGDYENTKALLEKVRDPNHTDESGWSALHHAVWSGQTKVAELLVKRLDLQQQTARGEEPLHLASERGNKELVLMLLKGSTPNLARKDGLNALHLAAMRGFTGIVEMLSENWEINSTDSKGQTALHMASDRGDEDVVHALTKQNADHGLKDNEDRTALSLAVFGGHESTARLLRNAGADPNVHEDGETLLERAVTLNDNLAIKILGSLGADLETRDESNHSAIEKAAFYGRVDIIETLAELKANLVETRDKHNQTPLHLAADSGEVKAIETLVKLKANLVGARDHHNQAPLHLAADNGQVKAIETLVKLKADLEAQDQYNRTLIHIAADSAQDDSGRTPLHIAASFDKVKAIETLIKLKADLEARNKYGQTPLRLAAEQGLANAFETLAKFGANLEVQDNLGRTPLRLAEEGRHDLAKKIPGDFIQARLTRDSDVDIINEN
;
A
#
# COMPACT_ATOMS: atom_id res chain seq x y z
N MET A 1 6.51 31.72 -13.93
CA MET A 1 6.00 32.86 -14.73
C MET A 1 5.27 33.81 -13.78
N SER A 2 5.49 35.13 -13.85
CA SER A 2 4.70 36.10 -13.09
C SER A 2 3.31 36.29 -13.75
N LEU A 3 2.28 35.67 -13.19
CA LEU A 3 0.88 35.88 -13.59
C LEU A 3 0.38 37.24 -13.06
N SER A 4 -0.42 37.97 -13.84
CA SER A 4 -1.15 39.13 -13.31
C SER A 4 -2.26 38.66 -12.38
N SER A 5 -2.78 39.54 -11.51
CA SER A 5 -3.94 39.22 -10.67
C SER A 5 -5.15 38.78 -11.51
N ASP A 6 -5.37 39.44 -12.65
CA ASP A 6 -6.48 39.14 -13.56
C ASP A 6 -6.31 37.78 -14.24
N ASP A 7 -5.08 37.40 -14.62
CA ASP A 7 -4.78 36.08 -15.17
C ASP A 7 -5.09 34.98 -14.15
N ILE A 8 -4.69 35.19 -12.88
CA ILE A 8 -4.94 34.23 -11.79
C ILE A 8 -6.44 34.06 -11.60
N GLU A 9 -7.19 35.15 -11.54
CA GLU A 9 -8.64 35.11 -11.34
C GLU A 9 -9.35 34.41 -12.51
N ALA A 10 -8.96 34.69 -13.75
CA ALA A 10 -9.53 34.04 -14.93
C ALA A 10 -9.25 32.52 -14.94
N ILE A 11 -8.04 32.11 -14.55
CA ILE A 11 -7.66 30.69 -14.44
C ILE A 11 -8.49 30.01 -13.35
N LEU A 12 -8.58 30.60 -12.15
CA LEU A 12 -9.32 30.02 -11.03
C LEU A 12 -10.80 29.86 -11.37
N ARG A 13 -11.44 30.88 -11.95
CA ARG A 13 -12.84 30.79 -12.43
C ARG A 13 -13.02 29.68 -13.47
N ALA A 14 -12.06 29.50 -14.37
CA ALA A 14 -12.12 28.42 -15.36
C ALA A 14 -11.97 27.04 -14.71
N VAL A 15 -11.09 26.90 -13.72
CA VAL A 15 -10.92 25.66 -12.94
C VAL A 15 -12.21 25.34 -12.20
N ASP A 16 -12.77 26.30 -11.46
CA ASP A 16 -14.00 26.12 -10.68
C ASP A 16 -15.17 25.75 -11.60
N LYS A 17 -15.29 26.40 -12.76
CA LYS A 17 -16.26 26.01 -13.79
C LYS A 17 -16.07 24.57 -14.27
N ALA A 18 -14.84 24.14 -14.52
CA ALA A 18 -14.57 22.77 -14.97
C ALA A 18 -14.87 21.73 -13.86
N THR A 19 -14.61 22.06 -12.59
CA THR A 19 -14.74 21.12 -11.47
C THR A 19 -16.13 21.11 -10.84
N GLU A 20 -16.74 22.27 -10.63
CA GLU A 20 -18.01 22.41 -9.91
C GLU A 20 -19.21 22.30 -10.84
N GLU A 21 -19.16 22.94 -12.01
CA GLU A 21 -20.28 22.93 -12.98
C GLU A 21 -20.25 21.71 -13.89
N LEU A 22 -19.06 21.33 -14.40
CA LEU A 22 -18.90 20.19 -15.33
C LEU A 22 -18.48 18.87 -14.65
N GLY A 23 -18.16 18.90 -13.36
CA GLY A 23 -17.86 17.69 -12.57
C GLY A 23 -16.51 17.02 -12.87
N PHE A 24 -15.55 17.71 -13.49
CA PHE A 24 -14.22 17.13 -13.73
C PHE A 24 -13.34 17.16 -12.48
N CYS A 25 -12.47 16.16 -12.33
CA CYS A 25 -11.47 16.14 -11.26
C CYS A 25 -10.49 17.33 -11.40
N ARG A 26 -10.25 18.05 -10.31
CA ARG A 26 -9.34 19.22 -10.26
C ARG A 26 -7.93 18.90 -10.76
N ASN A 27 -7.41 17.71 -10.47
CA ASN A 27 -6.08 17.29 -10.94
C ASN A 27 -6.04 17.02 -12.44
N ARG A 28 -7.11 16.49 -13.03
CA ARG A 28 -7.19 16.32 -14.48
C ARG A 28 -7.19 17.68 -15.17
N VAL A 29 -7.98 18.61 -14.65
CA VAL A 29 -8.02 19.99 -15.12
C VAL A 29 -6.62 20.61 -15.09
N TRP A 30 -5.89 20.48 -13.97
CA TRP A 30 -4.53 21.01 -13.85
C TRP A 30 -3.50 20.29 -14.73
N ALA A 31 -3.59 18.98 -14.89
CA ALA A 31 -2.71 18.19 -15.75
C ALA A 31 -2.78 18.67 -17.21
N ILE A 32 -4.00 18.89 -17.69
CA ILE A 32 -4.24 19.44 -19.03
C ILE A 32 -3.73 20.88 -19.08
N ALA A 33 -4.09 21.73 -18.12
CA ALA A 33 -3.65 23.13 -18.08
C ALA A 33 -2.11 23.29 -18.09
N LYS A 34 -1.37 22.43 -17.38
CA LYS A 34 0.11 22.43 -17.32
C LYS A 34 0.75 22.05 -18.67
N SER A 35 0.09 21.20 -19.45
CA SER A 35 0.58 20.72 -20.74
C SER A 35 0.33 21.69 -21.92
N LEU A 36 -0.50 22.71 -21.71
CA LEU A 36 -0.79 23.72 -22.74
C LEU A 36 0.47 24.54 -23.03
N ARG A 37 0.65 24.93 -24.30
CA ARG A 37 1.84 25.66 -24.76
C ARG A 37 2.05 27.01 -24.07
N GLY A 38 0.96 27.72 -23.75
CA GLY A 38 0.98 28.96 -22.95
C GLY A 38 0.80 28.71 -21.44
N GLY A 39 0.91 27.45 -21.01
CA GLY A 39 0.63 27.00 -19.66
C GLY A 39 -0.82 27.25 -19.23
N PRO A 40 -1.06 27.38 -17.90
CA PRO A 40 -2.41 27.53 -17.35
C PRO A 40 -3.22 28.71 -17.90
N ARG A 41 -2.57 29.76 -18.44
CA ARG A 41 -3.25 30.95 -19.01
C ARG A 41 -4.15 30.62 -20.21
N GLU A 42 -3.85 29.54 -20.92
CA GLU A 42 -4.64 29.10 -22.07
C GLU A 42 -5.84 28.24 -21.66
N PHE A 43 -5.89 27.75 -20.41
CA PHE A 43 -6.95 26.86 -19.94
C PHE A 43 -8.36 27.48 -20.03
N PRO A 44 -8.60 28.77 -19.68
CA PRO A 44 -9.91 29.39 -19.87
C PRO A 44 -10.42 29.35 -21.32
N LYS A 45 -9.52 29.31 -22.31
CA LYS A 45 -9.89 29.24 -23.73
C LYS A 45 -10.30 27.83 -24.16
N LEU A 46 -9.92 26.79 -23.41
CA LEU A 46 -10.29 25.41 -23.67
C LEU A 46 -11.79 25.13 -23.37
N LEU A 47 -12.41 25.88 -22.46
CA LEU A 47 -13.76 25.59 -21.97
C LEU A 47 -14.88 26.04 -22.95
N PRO A 48 -15.89 25.20 -23.20
CA PRO A 48 -17.02 25.53 -24.06
C PRO A 48 -18.00 26.55 -23.42
N SER A 49 -18.89 27.13 -24.24
CA SER A 49 -20.05 27.91 -23.79
C SER A 49 -21.13 26.99 -23.19
N LEU A 50 -21.73 27.40 -22.07
CA LEU A 50 -22.51 26.56 -21.14
C LEU A 50 -23.94 26.20 -21.59
N GLU A 51 -24.39 26.60 -22.78
CA GLU A 51 -25.78 26.34 -23.18
C GLU A 51 -26.00 24.84 -23.48
N GLY A 52 -26.54 24.13 -22.48
CA GLY A 52 -27.13 22.81 -22.62
C GLY A 52 -26.16 21.63 -22.62
N LEU A 53 -25.04 21.68 -21.88
CA LEU A 53 -24.18 20.50 -21.69
C LEU A 53 -24.87 19.48 -20.77
N PRO A 54 -25.22 18.27 -21.24
CA PRO A 54 -26.08 17.34 -20.51
C PRO A 54 -25.23 16.39 -19.65
N HIS A 55 -24.40 16.91 -18.75
CA HIS A 55 -23.56 16.05 -17.91
C HIS A 55 -23.75 16.36 -16.42
N GLU A 56 -24.77 15.74 -15.81
CA GLU A 56 -25.11 15.91 -14.39
C GLU A 56 -24.31 14.98 -13.44
N ALA A 57 -23.42 14.15 -13.94
CA ALA A 57 -22.71 13.19 -13.09
C ALA A 57 -21.55 13.87 -12.32
N LYS A 58 -21.86 14.51 -11.18
CA LYS A 58 -20.91 14.57 -10.07
C LYS A 58 -20.62 13.12 -9.66
N ARG A 59 -19.44 12.60 -10.00
CA ARG A 59 -19.02 11.28 -9.49
C ARG A 59 -18.60 11.47 -8.03
N GLU A 60 -19.33 10.83 -7.11
CA GLU A 60 -19.20 11.00 -5.65
C GLU A 60 -17.90 10.42 -5.05
N ASP A 61 -17.09 9.72 -5.85
CA ASP A 61 -15.94 8.90 -5.44
C ASP A 61 -14.59 9.67 -5.41
N HIS A 62 -14.58 10.98 -5.17
CA HIS A 62 -13.35 11.82 -5.23
C HIS A 62 -13.07 12.65 -3.96
N GLN A 63 -13.70 12.33 -2.84
CA GLN A 63 -13.60 13.14 -1.61
C GLN A 63 -12.17 13.25 -1.05
N LEU A 64 -11.26 12.34 -1.43
CA LEU A 64 -9.87 12.28 -0.97
C LEU A 64 -8.83 12.78 -1.98
N CYS A 65 -9.25 13.28 -3.15
CA CYS A 65 -8.30 13.85 -4.11
C CYS A 65 -7.68 15.14 -3.55
N THR A 66 -6.34 15.20 -3.48
CA THR A 66 -5.59 16.41 -3.12
C THR A 66 -4.92 16.99 -4.36
N PHE A 67 -4.33 18.20 -4.29
CA PHE A 67 -3.61 18.80 -5.42
C PHE A 67 -2.50 17.89 -5.99
N ASP A 68 -1.87 17.08 -5.15
CA ASP A 68 -0.80 16.14 -5.53
C ASP A 68 -1.29 14.69 -5.72
N PHE A 69 -2.58 14.41 -5.45
CA PHE A 69 -3.12 13.06 -5.38
C PHE A 69 -4.47 12.95 -6.11
N CYS A 70 -4.51 12.24 -7.24
CA CYS A 70 -5.76 11.85 -7.90
C CYS A 70 -6.04 10.37 -7.63
N GLU A 71 -7.15 10.05 -6.99
CA GLU A 71 -7.51 8.66 -6.66
C GLU A 71 -7.78 7.83 -7.93
N GLN A 72 -8.50 8.42 -8.91
CA GLN A 72 -8.78 7.77 -10.20
C GLN A 72 -7.55 7.48 -11.04
N SER A 73 -6.46 8.25 -10.88
CA SER A 73 -5.24 7.97 -11.63
C SER A 73 -4.53 6.70 -11.16
N ARG A 74 -4.87 6.19 -9.96
CA ARG A 74 -4.30 4.96 -9.38
C ARG A 74 -5.24 3.75 -9.44
N VAL A 75 -6.51 3.93 -9.80
CA VAL A 75 -7.46 2.82 -9.93
C VAL A 75 -6.88 1.79 -10.91
N ASN A 76 -6.70 0.56 -10.44
CA ASN A 76 -6.26 -0.52 -11.31
C ASN A 76 -7.45 -1.00 -12.15
N PHE A 77 -7.67 -0.30 -13.25
CA PHE A 77 -8.82 -0.57 -14.07
C PHE A 77 -8.79 -1.92 -14.82
N THR A 78 -7.68 -2.68 -14.74
CA THR A 78 -7.62 -4.06 -15.26
C THR A 78 -8.44 -5.05 -14.42
N LEU A 79 -8.81 -4.68 -13.18
CA LEU A 79 -9.56 -5.51 -12.23
C LEU A 79 -11.05 -5.12 -12.10
N VAL A 80 -11.54 -4.21 -12.94
CA VAL A 80 -12.95 -3.79 -12.91
C VAL A 80 -13.81 -4.82 -13.67
N THR A 81 -15.10 -4.99 -13.37
CA THR A 81 -15.96 -5.96 -14.09
C THR A 81 -16.04 -5.66 -15.60
N GLN A 82 -16.65 -6.53 -16.42
CA GLN A 82 -16.95 -6.27 -17.83
C GLN A 82 -18.32 -5.62 -18.05
N ARG A 83 -18.39 -4.57 -18.88
CA ARG A 83 -19.64 -3.89 -19.29
C ARG A 83 -20.45 -4.84 -20.15
N HIS A 84 -21.75 -4.86 -19.92
CA HIS A 84 -22.70 -5.61 -20.73
C HIS A 84 -23.43 -4.67 -21.70
N GLU A 85 -23.50 -5.07 -22.97
CA GLU A 85 -24.19 -4.29 -24.00
C GLU A 85 -25.64 -4.78 -24.16
N PRO A 86 -26.64 -3.88 -24.21
CA PRO A 86 -28.04 -4.25 -24.41
C PRO A 86 -28.23 -5.14 -25.66
N PRO A 87 -29.14 -6.14 -25.62
CA PRO A 87 -30.15 -6.41 -24.58
C PRO A 87 -29.66 -7.33 -23.44
N CYS A 88 -28.36 -7.46 -23.20
CA CYS A 88 -27.82 -8.33 -22.16
C CYS A 88 -28.19 -7.88 -20.73
N ASP A 89 -28.64 -8.82 -19.88
CA ASP A 89 -29.03 -8.59 -18.48
C ASP A 89 -27.86 -8.75 -17.47
N GLY A 90 -26.63 -8.93 -17.95
CA GLY A 90 -25.40 -9.09 -17.16
C GLY A 90 -25.26 -10.46 -16.50
N ASN A 91 -26.26 -10.89 -15.74
CA ASN A 91 -26.21 -12.12 -14.92
C ASN A 91 -26.15 -13.43 -15.72
N ARG A 92 -26.56 -13.42 -17.00
CA ARG A 92 -26.58 -14.61 -17.87
C ARG A 92 -25.67 -14.52 -19.09
N CYS A 93 -24.75 -13.56 -19.12
CA CYS A 93 -23.86 -13.41 -20.26
C CYS A 93 -22.78 -14.49 -20.28
N PRO A 94 -22.73 -15.39 -21.29
CA PRO A 94 -21.70 -16.41 -21.34
C PRO A 94 -20.32 -15.78 -21.59
N PRO A 95 -19.26 -16.24 -20.90
CA PRO A 95 -17.88 -15.85 -21.20
C PRO A 95 -17.41 -16.57 -22.47
N MET A 96 -16.61 -15.87 -23.27
CA MET A 96 -15.89 -16.39 -24.43
C MET A 96 -14.42 -16.53 -24.04
N ASN A 97 -13.87 -17.73 -24.23
CA ASN A 97 -12.49 -18.05 -23.90
C ASN A 97 -11.58 -17.90 -25.14
N PHE A 98 -10.47 -17.21 -24.96
CA PHE A 98 -9.39 -17.06 -25.95
C PHE A 98 -8.14 -17.80 -25.44
N PRO A 99 -7.80 -18.96 -26.04
CA PRO A 99 -6.72 -19.81 -25.53
C PRO A 99 -5.35 -19.11 -25.54
N SER A 100 -4.67 -19.11 -24.39
CA SER A 100 -3.39 -18.41 -24.22
C SER A 100 -2.24 -19.06 -25.01
N ASP A 101 -2.29 -20.36 -25.25
CA ASP A 101 -1.31 -21.14 -26.01
C ASP A 101 -1.23 -20.74 -27.48
N ILE A 102 -2.37 -20.47 -28.12
CA ILE A 102 -2.43 -19.95 -29.50
C ILE A 102 -1.79 -18.57 -29.56
N MET A 103 -2.15 -17.68 -28.61
CA MET A 103 -1.59 -16.33 -28.51
C MET A 103 -0.07 -16.33 -28.26
N GLU A 104 0.38 -17.19 -27.34
CA GLU A 104 1.80 -17.31 -27.01
C GLU A 104 2.61 -17.86 -28.19
N SER A 105 2.06 -18.78 -28.97
CA SER A 105 2.67 -19.28 -30.21
C SER A 105 2.78 -18.15 -31.24
N ALA A 106 1.74 -17.35 -31.43
CA ALA A 106 1.76 -16.19 -32.35
C ALA A 106 2.81 -15.12 -31.95
N VAL A 107 3.06 -14.91 -30.66
CA VAL A 107 4.13 -13.98 -30.20
C VAL A 107 5.54 -14.55 -30.42
N ARG A 108 5.69 -15.87 -30.40
CA ARG A 108 6.95 -16.56 -30.69
C ARG A 108 7.25 -16.58 -32.18
N GLU A 109 6.25 -16.92 -32.99
CA GLU A 109 6.31 -16.97 -34.45
C GLU A 109 6.16 -15.57 -35.03
N GLU A 110 7.28 -14.89 -35.30
CA GLU A 110 7.30 -13.45 -35.66
C GLU A 110 6.54 -13.09 -36.96
N GLN A 111 6.06 -14.08 -37.70
CA GLN A 111 5.28 -13.91 -38.93
C GLN A 111 3.75 -13.96 -38.73
N GLN A 112 3.25 -14.32 -37.55
CA GLN A 112 1.81 -14.33 -37.25
C GLN A 112 1.37 -13.05 -36.54
N THR A 113 0.14 -12.59 -36.81
CA THR A 113 -0.46 -11.46 -36.08
C THR A 113 -1.01 -11.95 -34.74
N THR A 114 -1.08 -11.08 -33.73
CA THR A 114 -1.82 -11.40 -32.50
C THR A 114 -3.30 -11.02 -32.56
N ALA A 115 -3.80 -10.54 -33.70
CA ALA A 115 -5.22 -10.25 -33.89
C ALA A 115 -6.01 -11.54 -34.04
N TRP A 116 -7.17 -11.63 -33.41
CA TRP A 116 -8.05 -12.79 -33.52
C TRP A 116 -9.01 -12.63 -34.69
N ASP A 117 -9.41 -13.75 -35.30
CA ASP A 117 -10.62 -13.75 -36.13
C ASP A 117 -11.85 -13.31 -35.31
N LEU A 118 -12.93 -12.91 -36.00
CA LEU A 118 -14.14 -12.41 -35.33
C LEU A 118 -14.80 -13.41 -34.37
N TRP A 119 -14.46 -14.70 -34.46
CA TRP A 119 -15.05 -15.78 -33.67
C TRP A 119 -14.14 -16.22 -32.51
N GLY A 120 -12.90 -15.74 -32.45
CA GLY A 120 -11.92 -16.14 -31.45
C GLY A 120 -11.41 -17.57 -31.61
N ILE A 121 -11.41 -18.10 -32.84
CA ILE A 121 -10.98 -19.48 -33.11
C ILE A 121 -9.47 -19.52 -33.32
N ASN A 122 -8.94 -18.70 -34.23
CA ASN A 122 -7.51 -18.61 -34.52
C ASN A 122 -7.03 -17.15 -34.60
N THR A 123 -5.73 -16.97 -34.50
CA THR A 123 -5.07 -15.72 -34.89
C THR A 123 -5.08 -15.55 -36.40
N LEU A 124 -5.19 -14.29 -36.84
CA LEU A 124 -5.20 -13.93 -38.26
C LEU A 124 -3.82 -14.12 -38.91
N ARG A 125 -3.86 -14.42 -40.21
CA ARG A 125 -2.65 -14.48 -41.05
C ARG A 125 -2.12 -13.08 -41.34
N HIS A 126 -0.82 -13.01 -41.69
CA HIS A 126 -0.21 -11.76 -42.12
C HIS A 126 -0.98 -11.16 -43.32
N ASN A 127 -1.28 -9.85 -43.27
CA ASN A 127 -2.08 -9.07 -44.23
C ASN A 127 -3.61 -9.15 -44.14
N GLU A 128 -4.18 -9.92 -43.22
CA GLU A 128 -5.64 -9.87 -43.01
C GLU A 128 -6.05 -8.59 -42.29
N ARG A 129 -7.15 -7.99 -42.76
CA ARG A 129 -7.62 -6.67 -42.31
C ARG A 129 -8.34 -6.81 -40.97
N TYR A 130 -7.86 -6.17 -39.91
CA TYR A 130 -8.49 -6.19 -38.59
C TYR A 130 -8.74 -4.79 -38.02
N MET A 131 -9.66 -4.73 -37.06
CA MET A 131 -9.97 -3.54 -36.27
C MET A 131 -9.24 -3.62 -34.93
N ALA A 132 -8.45 -2.61 -34.58
CA ALA A 132 -7.91 -2.49 -33.23
C ALA A 132 -8.93 -1.78 -32.32
N ILE A 133 -9.00 -2.20 -31.06
CA ILE A 133 -9.86 -1.58 -30.06
C ILE A 133 -8.97 -0.79 -29.11
N SER A 134 -9.00 0.53 -29.28
CA SER A 134 -8.46 1.45 -28.28
C SER A 134 -9.55 1.72 -27.27
N HIS A 135 -9.45 1.13 -26.10
CA HIS A 135 -10.37 1.40 -25.02
C HIS A 135 -9.58 1.70 -23.77
N VAL A 136 -10.18 2.51 -22.92
CA VAL A 136 -9.67 2.72 -21.58
C VAL A 136 -10.73 2.23 -20.64
N TRP A 137 -10.31 1.35 -19.75
CA TRP A 137 -11.12 0.70 -18.74
C TRP A 137 -11.67 1.68 -17.69
N SER A 138 -12.05 2.92 -18.02
CA SER A 138 -12.43 3.96 -17.05
C SER A 138 -13.80 3.78 -16.41
N ASP A 139 -14.52 2.72 -16.75
CA ASP A 139 -15.85 2.47 -16.24
C ASP A 139 -16.31 1.02 -16.49
N VAL A 140 -15.49 0.01 -16.15
CA VAL A 140 -15.83 -1.42 -16.38
C VAL A 140 -15.53 -1.72 -17.86
N THR A 141 -14.36 -2.27 -18.21
CA THR A 141 -14.39 -3.65 -18.72
C THR A 141 -13.26 -4.59 -18.33
N GLY A 142 -12.59 -4.45 -17.17
CA GLY A 142 -11.44 -5.29 -16.70
C GLY A 142 -11.47 -6.76 -17.14
N ALA A 143 -10.36 -7.50 -17.08
CA ALA A 143 -10.50 -8.97 -17.03
C ALA A 143 -11.47 -9.35 -15.88
N GLY A 144 -11.61 -8.46 -14.89
CA GLY A 144 -12.58 -8.54 -13.82
C GLY A 144 -12.25 -9.72 -12.91
N SER A 145 -13.29 -10.33 -12.35
CA SER A 145 -13.21 -11.64 -11.68
C SER A 145 -13.11 -12.82 -12.64
N GLN A 146 -13.12 -12.60 -13.96
CA GLN A 146 -12.99 -13.68 -14.95
C GLN A 146 -11.53 -14.08 -15.15
N ALA A 147 -11.30 -15.36 -15.45
CA ALA A 147 -9.96 -15.87 -15.75
C ALA A 147 -9.37 -15.12 -16.95
N ARG A 148 -8.05 -14.87 -16.93
CA ARG A 148 -7.35 -14.18 -18.02
C ARG A 148 -7.64 -14.87 -19.37
N GLY A 149 -7.88 -14.09 -20.43
CA GLY A 149 -8.30 -14.61 -21.74
C GLY A 149 -9.82 -14.78 -21.91
N HIS A 150 -10.62 -14.41 -20.90
CA HIS A 150 -12.08 -14.48 -20.98
C HIS A 150 -12.70 -13.08 -21.17
N VAL A 151 -13.65 -13.00 -22.09
CA VAL A 151 -14.44 -11.78 -22.34
C VAL A 151 -15.92 -12.12 -22.49
N ASN A 152 -16.81 -11.24 -22.06
CA ASN A 152 -18.23 -11.48 -22.16
C ASN A 152 -18.66 -11.43 -23.65
N SER A 153 -19.55 -12.35 -24.03
CA SER A 153 -19.96 -12.52 -25.42
C SER A 153 -20.73 -11.33 -26.00
N CYS A 154 -21.48 -10.59 -25.18
CA CYS A 154 -22.27 -9.44 -25.65
C CYS A 154 -21.39 -8.27 -26.10
N LEU A 155 -20.31 -7.97 -25.37
CA LEU A 155 -19.36 -6.93 -25.73
C LEU A 155 -18.51 -7.32 -26.94
N LEU A 156 -18.09 -8.59 -27.01
CA LEU A 156 -17.42 -9.11 -28.20
C LEU A 156 -18.34 -9.01 -29.44
N GLY A 157 -19.64 -9.32 -29.27
CA GLY A 157 -20.65 -9.14 -30.31
C GLY A 157 -20.79 -7.69 -30.77
N PHE A 158 -20.83 -6.75 -29.82
CA PHE A 158 -20.85 -5.32 -30.12
C PHE A 158 -19.63 -4.88 -30.95
N PHE A 159 -18.42 -5.31 -30.59
CA PHE A 159 -17.22 -5.01 -31.37
C PHE A 159 -17.21 -5.70 -32.74
N ARG A 160 -17.76 -6.91 -32.84
CA ARG A 160 -17.90 -7.63 -34.12
C ARG A 160 -18.77 -6.87 -35.12
N ASP A 161 -19.84 -6.23 -34.66
CA ASP A 161 -20.72 -5.48 -35.55
C ASP A 161 -20.06 -4.21 -36.11
N PHE A 162 -19.23 -3.53 -35.31
CA PHE A 162 -18.37 -2.46 -35.82
C PHE A 162 -17.29 -2.98 -36.78
N ALA A 163 -16.61 -4.09 -36.44
CA ALA A 163 -15.60 -4.68 -37.31
C ALA A 163 -16.18 -5.02 -38.69
N ARG A 164 -17.41 -5.56 -38.75
CA ARG A 164 -18.15 -5.80 -40.01
C ARG A 164 -18.44 -4.51 -40.75
N THR A 165 -18.87 -3.46 -40.05
CA THR A 165 -19.15 -2.14 -40.64
C THR A 165 -17.90 -1.54 -41.31
N PHE A 166 -16.71 -1.78 -40.74
CA PHE A 166 -15.43 -1.34 -41.29
C PHE A 166 -14.73 -2.35 -42.22
N ASN A 167 -15.42 -3.45 -42.58
CA ASN A 167 -14.91 -4.52 -43.43
C ASN A 167 -13.62 -5.17 -42.89
N CYS A 168 -13.60 -5.50 -41.60
CA CYS A 168 -12.51 -6.17 -40.90
C CYS A 168 -12.86 -7.64 -40.62
N ASN A 169 -11.91 -8.54 -40.88
CA ASN A 169 -12.01 -9.99 -40.69
C ASN A 169 -11.65 -10.44 -39.27
N GLY A 170 -11.17 -9.53 -38.43
CA GLY A 170 -10.83 -9.82 -37.05
C GLY A 170 -10.66 -8.58 -36.20
N ILE A 171 -10.35 -8.81 -34.93
CA ILE A 171 -10.25 -7.81 -33.89
C ILE A 171 -8.90 -7.97 -33.18
N TRP A 172 -8.24 -6.84 -32.95
CA TRP A 172 -7.11 -6.76 -32.04
C TRP A 172 -7.56 -6.01 -30.78
N TRP A 173 -7.57 -6.72 -29.65
CA TRP A 173 -7.99 -6.19 -28.35
C TRP A 173 -6.96 -6.61 -27.31
N ASP A 174 -6.24 -5.64 -26.74
CA ASP A 174 -5.11 -5.86 -25.80
C ASP A 174 -5.39 -6.92 -24.70
N THR A 175 -6.63 -7.00 -24.22
CA THR A 175 -7.13 -7.90 -23.17
C THR A 175 -7.00 -9.37 -23.56
N ILE A 176 -7.16 -9.68 -24.85
CA ILE A 176 -7.09 -11.04 -25.41
C ILE A 176 -5.92 -11.22 -26.37
N CYS A 177 -5.24 -10.14 -26.78
CA CYS A 177 -4.14 -10.14 -27.76
C CYS A 177 -2.75 -9.91 -27.16
N ILE A 178 -2.64 -9.76 -25.83
CA ILE A 178 -1.36 -9.66 -25.10
C ILE A 178 -1.24 -10.86 -24.14
N PRO A 179 -0.16 -11.67 -24.23
CA PRO A 179 0.00 -12.84 -23.39
C PRO A 179 0.21 -12.47 -21.91
N THR A 180 0.01 -13.46 -21.04
CA THR A 180 0.08 -13.28 -19.59
C THR A 180 1.48 -13.58 -19.02
N LYS A 181 2.26 -14.45 -19.68
CA LYS A 181 3.63 -14.78 -19.27
C LYS A 181 4.55 -13.56 -19.39
N LYS A 182 5.25 -13.22 -18.31
CA LYS A 182 6.05 -11.98 -18.18
C LYS A 182 6.97 -11.70 -19.38
N GLN A 183 7.78 -12.67 -19.80
CA GLN A 183 8.71 -12.51 -20.93
C GLN A 183 7.98 -12.24 -22.27
N LEU A 184 6.96 -13.03 -22.58
CA LEU A 184 6.18 -12.86 -23.81
C LEU A 184 5.34 -11.57 -23.77
N ARG A 185 4.84 -11.19 -22.60
CA ARG A 185 4.11 -9.93 -22.38
C ARG A 185 5.01 -8.74 -22.64
N GLU A 186 6.24 -8.72 -22.12
CA GLU A 186 7.22 -7.67 -22.40
C GLU A 186 7.57 -7.61 -23.89
N LYS A 187 7.75 -8.77 -24.54
CA LYS A 187 7.95 -8.84 -26.01
C LYS A 187 6.76 -8.25 -26.78
N ALA A 188 5.54 -8.60 -26.40
CA ALA A 188 4.32 -8.11 -27.04
C ALA A 188 4.10 -6.61 -26.84
N LEU A 189 4.31 -6.08 -25.62
CA LEU A 189 4.18 -4.66 -25.30
C LEU A 189 5.15 -3.79 -26.11
N LYS A 190 6.40 -4.26 -26.28
CA LYS A 190 7.42 -3.58 -27.10
C LYS A 190 7.10 -3.53 -28.60
N ARG A 191 6.13 -4.34 -29.05
CA ARG A 191 5.66 -4.40 -30.45
C ARG A 191 4.23 -3.87 -30.60
N MET A 192 3.58 -3.43 -29.51
CA MET A 192 2.16 -3.09 -29.51
C MET A 192 1.81 -1.97 -30.50
N GLN A 193 2.68 -0.97 -30.64
CA GLN A 193 2.57 0.10 -31.63
C GLN A 193 2.46 -0.40 -33.07
N LEU A 194 3.09 -1.54 -33.40
CA LEU A 194 3.03 -2.12 -34.74
C LEU A 194 1.63 -2.67 -35.04
N ASN A 195 0.93 -3.19 -34.03
CA ASN A 195 -0.43 -3.70 -34.20
C ASN A 195 -1.41 -2.56 -34.47
N TYR A 196 -1.30 -1.44 -33.78
CA TYR A 196 -2.11 -0.25 -34.05
C TYR A 196 -1.76 0.38 -35.41
N LYS A 197 -0.48 0.37 -35.79
CA LYS A 197 -0.02 0.85 -37.11
C LYS A 197 -0.53 0.00 -38.27
N ALA A 198 -0.64 -1.32 -38.07
CA ALA A 198 -1.14 -2.26 -39.08
C ALA A 198 -2.67 -2.39 -39.07
N ALA A 199 -3.35 -1.96 -38.01
CA ALA A 199 -4.82 -1.98 -37.93
C ALA A 199 -5.43 -1.10 -39.02
N ALA A 200 -6.49 -1.60 -39.66
CA ALA A 200 -7.21 -0.85 -40.70
C ALA A 200 -8.04 0.30 -40.12
N VAL A 201 -8.51 0.11 -38.89
CA VAL A 201 -9.23 1.11 -38.11
C VAL A 201 -8.98 0.84 -36.64
N THR A 202 -8.79 1.91 -35.87
CA THR A 202 -8.74 1.88 -34.41
C THR A 202 -10.03 2.48 -33.89
N LEU A 203 -10.87 1.64 -33.31
CA LEU A 203 -12.13 2.04 -32.70
C LEU A 203 -11.87 2.48 -31.26
N VAL A 204 -12.19 3.74 -30.95
CA VAL A 204 -12.12 4.31 -29.61
C VAL A 204 -13.43 4.05 -28.89
N HIS A 205 -13.35 3.18 -27.87
CA HIS A 205 -14.46 2.86 -26.99
C HIS A 205 -14.13 3.35 -25.57
N ASP A 206 -14.73 4.48 -25.22
CA ASP A 206 -14.65 5.11 -23.90
C ASP A 206 -16.06 5.51 -23.51
N CYS A 207 -16.55 5.07 -22.37
CA CYS A 207 -17.96 5.28 -22.08
C CYS A 207 -18.29 6.71 -21.69
N PHE A 208 -17.33 7.49 -21.21
CA PHE A 208 -17.55 8.93 -21.07
C PHE A 208 -17.84 9.54 -22.45
N LEU A 209 -17.04 9.24 -23.47
CA LEU A 209 -17.28 9.69 -24.85
C LEU A 209 -18.58 9.13 -25.43
N ARG A 210 -18.94 7.87 -25.10
CA ARG A 210 -20.20 7.25 -25.59
C ARG A 210 -21.46 7.90 -25.06
N GLU A 211 -21.43 8.47 -23.85
CA GLU A 211 -22.57 9.19 -23.28
C GLU A 211 -22.61 10.65 -23.76
N CYS A 212 -21.51 11.16 -24.32
CA CYS A 212 -21.45 12.49 -24.91
C CYS A 212 -22.20 12.52 -26.24
N GLU A 213 -23.21 13.38 -26.33
CA GLU A 213 -23.92 13.65 -27.59
C GLU A 213 -23.00 14.33 -28.60
N TRP A 214 -22.96 13.78 -29.82
CA TRP A 214 -22.30 14.46 -30.92
C TRP A 214 -23.10 15.69 -31.34
N ARG A 215 -22.53 16.89 -31.16
CA ARG A 215 -23.11 18.16 -31.62
C ARG A 215 -22.27 18.81 -32.69
N ASP A 216 -21.02 19.09 -32.36
CA ASP A 216 -20.03 19.67 -33.25
C ASP A 216 -18.62 19.16 -32.91
N ALA A 217 -17.68 19.44 -33.81
CA ALA A 217 -16.30 19.00 -33.69
C ALA A 217 -15.55 19.63 -32.52
N ASP A 218 -15.93 20.84 -32.11
CA ASP A 218 -15.20 21.59 -31.09
C ASP A 218 -15.52 21.07 -29.70
N LEU A 219 -16.80 20.83 -29.44
CA LEU A 219 -17.26 20.16 -28.23
C LEU A 219 -16.74 18.72 -28.16
N ALA A 220 -16.69 18.01 -29.30
CA ALA A 220 -16.09 16.69 -29.37
C ALA A 220 -14.59 16.71 -28.99
N CYS A 221 -13.82 17.69 -29.47
CA CYS A 221 -12.42 17.87 -29.07
C CYS A 221 -12.27 18.10 -27.57
N PHE A 222 -13.12 18.95 -26.98
CA PHE A 222 -13.13 19.18 -25.54
C PHE A 222 -13.40 17.88 -24.77
N TYR A 223 -14.43 17.12 -25.15
CA TYR A 223 -14.74 15.85 -24.54
C TYR A 223 -13.60 14.84 -24.67
N ILE A 224 -12.96 14.76 -25.84
CA ILE A 224 -11.78 13.92 -26.06
C ILE A 224 -10.67 14.29 -25.07
N VAL A 225 -10.28 15.57 -25.00
CA VAL A 225 -9.17 16.00 -24.14
C VAL A 225 -9.47 15.76 -22.65
N MET A 226 -10.73 15.90 -22.25
CA MET A 226 -11.18 15.69 -20.87
C MET A 226 -11.53 14.23 -20.54
N SER A 227 -11.61 13.34 -21.52
CA SER A 227 -12.05 11.97 -21.30
C SER A 227 -11.02 11.19 -20.48
N PRO A 228 -11.48 10.19 -19.70
CA PRO A 228 -10.58 9.26 -19.05
C PRO A 228 -9.66 8.52 -20.02
N TRP A 229 -10.17 8.17 -21.19
CA TRP A 229 -9.38 7.59 -22.25
C TRP A 229 -8.14 8.39 -22.61
N PHE A 230 -8.28 9.70 -22.80
CA PHE A 230 -7.16 10.54 -23.22
C PHE A 230 -6.10 10.74 -22.11
N SER A 231 -6.42 10.40 -20.86
CA SER A 231 -5.52 10.56 -19.71
C SER A 231 -4.49 9.42 -19.52
N ARG A 232 -4.47 8.38 -20.37
CA ARG A 232 -3.46 7.31 -20.27
C ARG A 232 -2.34 7.42 -21.30
N GLY A 233 -1.13 7.07 -20.88
CA GLY A 233 0.09 7.02 -21.68
C GLY A 233 -0.07 6.17 -22.93
N TRP A 234 -0.51 4.92 -22.77
CA TRP A 234 -0.62 3.97 -23.88
C TRP A 234 -1.56 4.48 -24.98
N THR A 235 -2.69 5.11 -24.65
CA THR A 235 -3.59 5.71 -25.67
C THR A 235 -2.91 6.75 -26.55
N ALA A 236 -1.89 7.44 -26.04
CA ALA A 236 -1.12 8.37 -26.86
C ALA A 236 -0.37 7.61 -27.96
N LEU A 237 0.31 6.51 -27.61
CA LEU A 237 0.99 5.66 -28.57
C LEU A 237 0.00 5.06 -29.57
N GLU A 238 -1.16 4.59 -29.11
CA GLU A 238 -2.22 4.05 -29.96
C GLU A 238 -2.69 5.06 -31.00
N LEU A 239 -3.05 6.27 -30.55
CA LEU A 239 -3.46 7.36 -31.40
C LEU A 239 -2.35 7.83 -32.33
N LYS A 240 -1.10 7.86 -31.88
CA LYS A 240 0.03 8.25 -32.74
C LYS A 240 0.23 7.27 -33.89
N MET A 241 0.04 5.99 -33.61
CA MET A 241 0.43 4.90 -34.52
C MET A 241 -0.70 4.48 -35.44
N SER A 242 -1.95 4.64 -35.01
CA SER A 242 -3.15 4.30 -35.79
C SER A 242 -3.23 5.10 -37.08
N GLN A 243 -3.68 4.50 -38.18
CA GLN A 243 -3.86 5.24 -39.43
C GLN A 243 -5.23 5.93 -39.50
N ASN A 244 -6.27 5.23 -39.06
CA ASN A 244 -7.65 5.69 -39.04
C ASN A 244 -8.23 5.48 -37.65
N VAL A 245 -8.71 6.55 -37.01
CA VAL A 245 -9.25 6.52 -35.65
C VAL A 245 -10.73 6.89 -35.67
N GLN A 246 -11.58 5.99 -35.19
CA GLN A 246 -13.03 6.16 -35.14
C GLN A 246 -13.48 6.26 -33.69
N ILE A 247 -14.13 7.36 -33.31
CA ILE A 247 -14.55 7.62 -31.93
C ILE A 247 -16.06 7.45 -31.81
N ILE A 248 -16.50 6.68 -30.80
CA ILE A 248 -17.92 6.44 -30.54
C ILE A 248 -18.50 7.56 -29.68
N PHE A 249 -19.61 8.15 -30.15
CA PHE A 249 -20.43 9.12 -29.44
C PHE A 249 -21.89 8.66 -29.32
N LYS A 250 -22.66 9.33 -28.45
CA LYS A 250 -24.10 9.13 -28.35
C LYS A 250 -24.80 9.69 -29.58
N GLY A 251 -25.58 8.86 -30.27
CA GLY A 251 -26.42 9.26 -31.39
C GLY A 251 -27.91 9.03 -31.11
N PRO A 252 -28.80 9.61 -31.92
CA PRO A 252 -30.25 9.61 -31.69
C PRO A 252 -30.91 8.22 -31.82
N LYS A 253 -30.27 7.27 -32.51
CA LYS A 253 -30.77 5.90 -32.73
C LYS A 253 -29.81 4.82 -32.22
N GLY A 254 -28.83 5.19 -31.39
CA GLY A 254 -27.76 4.32 -30.93
C GLY A 254 -26.37 4.95 -31.11
N PRO A 255 -25.29 4.23 -30.77
CA PRO A 255 -23.93 4.73 -30.87
C PRO A 255 -23.56 5.07 -32.32
N ILE A 256 -22.89 6.21 -32.52
CA ILE A 256 -22.38 6.64 -33.82
C ILE A 256 -20.85 6.79 -33.77
N THR A 257 -20.17 6.56 -34.89
CA THR A 257 -18.72 6.76 -35.00
C THR A 257 -18.39 8.03 -35.78
N LYS A 258 -17.32 8.71 -35.36
CA LYS A 258 -16.76 9.89 -36.02
C LYS A 258 -15.26 9.71 -36.25
N ASP A 259 -14.81 10.05 -37.44
CA ASP A 259 -13.39 10.02 -37.79
C ASP A 259 -12.66 11.17 -37.08
N LEU A 260 -11.65 10.82 -36.27
CA LEU A 260 -10.91 11.82 -35.50
C LEU A 260 -10.25 12.86 -36.41
N ASP A 261 -9.64 12.45 -37.52
CA ASP A 261 -8.92 13.40 -38.36
C ASP A 261 -9.87 14.21 -39.24
N LYS A 262 -10.83 13.53 -39.90
CA LYS A 262 -11.72 14.15 -40.89
C LYS A 262 -12.90 14.89 -40.26
N ASP A 263 -13.63 14.22 -39.37
CA ASP A 263 -14.89 14.76 -38.83
C ASP A 263 -14.65 15.72 -37.65
N ILE A 264 -13.50 15.63 -36.99
CA ILE A 264 -13.20 16.40 -35.78
C ILE A 264 -12.06 17.41 -36.01
N LEU A 265 -10.84 16.94 -36.34
CA LEU A 265 -9.67 17.83 -36.42
C LEU A 265 -9.65 18.72 -37.67
N GLN A 266 -10.19 18.24 -38.79
CA GLN A 266 -10.30 18.99 -40.06
C GLN A 266 -11.64 19.73 -40.24
N ALA A 267 -12.58 19.57 -39.30
CA ALA A 267 -13.89 20.21 -39.40
C ALA A 267 -13.77 21.74 -39.41
N LYS A 268 -14.39 22.36 -40.43
CA LYS A 268 -14.54 23.81 -40.54
C LYS A 268 -15.56 24.27 -39.49
N SER A 269 -15.17 25.21 -38.62
CA SER A 269 -16.09 25.82 -37.66
C SER A 269 -17.19 26.57 -38.40
N ASN A 270 -18.45 26.20 -38.15
CA ASN A 270 -19.61 26.83 -38.79
C ASN A 270 -20.08 28.12 -38.09
N ASN A 271 -19.45 28.55 -36.99
CA ASN A 271 -19.81 29.79 -36.30
C ASN A 271 -18.57 30.56 -35.82
N CYS A 272 -18.46 31.78 -36.33
CA CYS A 272 -17.39 32.73 -36.06
C CYS A 272 -17.43 33.22 -34.61
N THR A 273 -16.57 32.69 -33.74
CA THR A 273 -15.92 33.44 -32.64
C THR A 273 -14.62 32.75 -32.18
N THR A 274 -13.49 33.35 -32.57
CA THR A 274 -12.27 33.61 -31.77
C THR A 274 -11.64 32.50 -30.91
N THR A 275 -10.42 32.06 -31.28
CA THR A 275 -9.31 31.49 -30.46
C THR A 275 -9.55 30.25 -29.57
N LYS A 276 -10.76 29.96 -29.09
CA LYS A 276 -11.08 28.85 -28.17
C LYS A 276 -10.93 27.47 -28.82
N HIS A 277 -11.38 27.35 -30.06
CA HIS A 277 -11.39 26.09 -30.81
C HIS A 277 -9.99 25.57 -31.17
N GLU A 278 -9.03 26.47 -31.37
CA GLU A 278 -7.67 26.08 -31.73
C GLU A 278 -6.95 25.41 -30.55
N VAL A 279 -7.18 25.85 -29.31
CA VAL A 279 -6.52 25.26 -28.13
C VAL A 279 -6.97 23.82 -27.91
N ALA A 280 -8.27 23.53 -28.04
CA ALA A 280 -8.80 22.17 -27.88
C ALA A 280 -8.32 21.22 -29.00
N LYS A 281 -8.30 21.69 -30.24
CA LYS A 281 -7.85 20.90 -31.41
C LYS A 281 -6.35 20.70 -31.44
N ASP A 282 -5.57 21.66 -30.96
CA ASP A 282 -4.10 21.61 -30.94
C ASP A 282 -3.57 20.42 -30.13
N ILE A 283 -4.22 20.03 -29.03
CA ILE A 283 -3.78 18.90 -28.19
C ILE A 283 -3.82 17.56 -28.97
N PRO A 284 -4.96 17.10 -29.55
CA PRO A 284 -4.94 15.88 -30.36
C PRO A 284 -4.19 16.05 -31.69
N ARG A 285 -4.12 17.25 -32.28
CA ARG A 285 -3.36 17.50 -33.52
C ARG A 285 -1.88 17.24 -33.35
N ARG A 286 -1.26 17.65 -32.23
CA ARG A 286 0.15 17.34 -31.95
C ARG A 286 0.41 15.84 -31.92
N LEU A 287 -0.54 15.09 -31.37
CA LEU A 287 -0.46 13.65 -31.31
C LEU A 287 -0.62 12.99 -32.69
N ARG A 288 -1.57 13.44 -33.51
CA ARG A 288 -1.87 12.86 -34.82
C ARG A 288 -0.91 13.31 -35.93
N GLY A 289 -0.52 14.59 -35.94
CA GLY A 289 0.01 15.27 -37.13
C GLY A 289 1.50 15.64 -37.13
N GLN A 290 2.23 15.53 -36.01
CA GLN A 290 3.63 15.97 -35.93
C GLN A 290 4.57 14.84 -35.47
N GLU A 291 5.74 14.70 -36.11
CA GLU A 291 6.82 13.89 -35.53
C GLU A 291 7.23 14.47 -34.18
N VAL A 292 7.49 13.60 -33.21
CA VAL A 292 7.95 14.00 -31.89
C VAL A 292 9.47 14.17 -31.98
N ASP A 293 9.88 15.32 -32.49
CA ASP A 293 11.28 15.72 -32.77
C ASP A 293 11.86 16.64 -31.68
N ARG A 294 11.01 17.21 -30.81
CA ARG A 294 11.39 18.07 -29.68
C ARG A 294 10.85 17.53 -28.37
N LEU A 295 11.57 17.81 -27.29
CA LEU A 295 11.14 17.46 -25.93
C LEU A 295 9.77 18.06 -25.59
N ASP A 296 9.52 19.32 -25.95
CA ASP A 296 8.22 19.97 -25.73
C ASP A 296 7.05 19.25 -26.39
N HIS A 297 7.25 18.66 -27.58
CA HIS A 297 6.22 17.86 -28.24
C HIS A 297 5.89 16.62 -27.41
N LEU A 298 6.92 15.94 -26.88
CA LEU A 298 6.76 14.78 -26.01
C LEU A 298 6.07 15.17 -24.69
N LEU A 299 6.53 16.24 -24.03
CA LEU A 299 5.98 16.72 -22.77
C LEU A 299 4.53 17.22 -22.92
N ALA A 300 4.19 17.90 -24.01
CA ALA A 300 2.83 18.36 -24.25
C ALA A 300 1.85 17.20 -24.52
N VAL A 301 2.32 16.18 -25.24
CA VAL A 301 1.48 15.01 -25.57
C VAL A 301 1.32 14.07 -24.38
N LEU A 302 2.41 13.75 -23.69
CA LEU A 302 2.42 12.74 -22.63
C LEU A 302 2.29 13.33 -21.22
N GLY A 303 2.58 14.61 -21.03
CA GLY A 303 2.43 15.32 -19.77
C GLY A 303 1.03 15.23 -19.13
N PRO A 304 -0.09 15.38 -19.87
CA PRO A 304 -1.43 15.24 -19.30
C PRO A 304 -1.76 13.83 -18.75
N ARG A 305 -0.90 12.83 -19.01
CA ARG A 305 -1.24 11.40 -18.88
C ARG A 305 -0.73 10.76 -17.58
N HIS A 306 -1.00 11.41 -16.46
CA HIS A 306 -0.48 11.02 -15.13
C HIS A 306 -1.03 9.70 -14.57
N THR A 307 -1.97 9.02 -15.24
CA THR A 307 -2.55 7.75 -14.76
C THR A 307 -1.74 6.51 -15.15
N SER A 308 -0.54 6.69 -15.71
CA SER A 308 0.32 5.59 -16.20
C SER A 308 1.55 5.42 -15.33
N TRP A 309 1.99 4.17 -15.16
CA TRP A 309 3.16 3.85 -14.35
C TRP A 309 4.42 4.53 -14.93
N PRO A 310 5.38 4.99 -14.10
CA PRO A 310 6.58 5.68 -14.58
C PRO A 310 7.38 4.87 -15.61
N ARG A 311 7.47 3.55 -15.43
CA ARG A 311 8.15 2.64 -16.38
C ARG A 311 7.42 2.60 -17.73
N ASP A 312 6.09 2.52 -17.72
CA ASP A 312 5.29 2.53 -18.95
C ASP A 312 5.46 3.84 -19.68
N MET A 313 5.42 4.97 -18.97
CA MET A 313 5.62 6.29 -19.56
C MET A 313 6.98 6.42 -20.26
N ALA A 314 8.03 5.85 -19.67
CA ALA A 314 9.34 5.81 -20.31
C ALA A 314 9.36 4.94 -21.57
N ILE A 315 8.76 3.74 -21.52
CA ILE A 315 8.62 2.85 -22.68
C ILE A 315 7.85 3.56 -23.81
N ILE A 316 6.72 4.18 -23.47
CA ILE A 316 5.90 4.93 -24.42
C ILE A 316 6.70 6.07 -25.05
N SER A 317 7.47 6.84 -24.26
CA SER A 317 8.37 7.87 -24.81
C SER A 317 9.31 7.31 -25.86
N GLY A 318 10.02 6.24 -25.51
CA GLY A 318 10.99 5.60 -26.41
C GLY A 318 10.33 5.10 -27.69
N LEU A 319 9.20 4.41 -27.58
CA LEU A 319 8.46 3.89 -28.74
C LEU A 319 7.90 5.01 -29.63
N MET A 320 7.41 6.12 -29.05
CA MET A 320 6.86 7.25 -29.80
C MET A 320 7.90 7.93 -30.71
N ILE A 321 9.15 8.01 -30.27
CA ILE A 321 10.24 8.56 -31.06
C ILE A 321 11.03 7.48 -31.81
N GLY A 322 10.60 6.21 -31.76
CA GLY A 322 11.20 5.10 -32.50
C GLY A 322 12.55 4.60 -31.97
N ILE A 323 12.76 4.59 -30.66
CA ILE A 323 13.89 3.91 -30.01
C ILE A 323 13.58 2.41 -29.93
N GLN A 324 14.54 1.58 -30.34
CA GLN A 324 14.48 0.14 -30.07
C GLN A 324 14.87 -0.09 -28.60
N LEU A 325 13.96 -0.68 -27.82
CA LEU A 325 14.14 -0.86 -26.39
C LEU A 325 14.69 -2.27 -26.06
N PRO A 326 15.95 -2.40 -25.62
CA PRO A 326 16.54 -3.69 -25.26
C PRO A 326 15.86 -4.34 -24.04
N GLU A 327 16.15 -5.61 -23.81
CA GLU A 327 15.65 -6.33 -22.62
C GLU A 327 16.25 -5.70 -21.34
N ASN A 328 15.42 -5.52 -20.31
CA ASN A 328 15.80 -5.07 -18.96
C ASN A 328 16.26 -3.61 -18.75
N TYR A 329 15.88 -2.65 -19.61
CA TYR A 329 16.18 -1.24 -19.33
C TYR A 329 15.44 -0.72 -18.09
N ALA A 330 16.18 -0.09 -17.18
CA ALA A 330 15.63 0.79 -16.15
C ALA A 330 14.96 2.00 -16.81
N HIS A 331 13.88 2.52 -16.22
CA HIS A 331 13.11 3.62 -16.81
C HIS A 331 13.97 4.89 -17.04
N GLN A 332 14.89 5.21 -16.13
CA GLN A 332 15.83 6.33 -16.28
C GLN A 332 16.72 6.15 -17.51
N ARG A 333 17.20 4.92 -17.78
CA ARG A 333 18.01 4.64 -18.98
C ARG A 333 17.21 4.89 -20.25
N ILE A 334 15.94 4.52 -20.28
CA ILE A 334 15.06 4.81 -21.44
C ILE A 334 14.94 6.33 -21.64
N TYR A 335 14.76 7.11 -20.58
CA TYR A 335 14.71 8.57 -20.67
C TYR A 335 16.04 9.17 -21.15
N GLN A 336 17.19 8.64 -20.72
CA GLN A 336 18.49 9.06 -21.23
C GLN A 336 18.59 8.84 -22.75
N GLU A 337 18.22 7.65 -23.25
CA GLU A 337 18.18 7.39 -24.69
C GLU A 337 17.20 8.31 -25.43
N VAL A 338 16.06 8.61 -24.81
CA VAL A 338 15.08 9.57 -25.36
C VAL A 338 15.67 10.96 -25.51
N LEU A 339 16.33 11.46 -24.46
CA LEU A 339 16.99 12.75 -24.46
C LEU A 339 18.15 12.79 -25.48
N GLN A 340 18.96 11.73 -25.56
CA GLN A 340 20.02 11.60 -26.57
C GLN A 340 19.48 11.66 -28.00
N LYS A 341 18.36 10.96 -28.27
CA LYS A 341 17.76 10.95 -29.60
C LYS A 341 17.16 12.32 -29.98
N LEU A 342 16.59 13.04 -29.02
CA LEU A 342 16.09 14.41 -29.24
C LEU A 342 17.24 15.42 -29.39
N GLY A 343 18.36 15.20 -28.69
CA GLY A 343 19.64 15.89 -28.87
C GLY A 343 19.69 17.36 -28.44
N LYS A 344 18.54 18.04 -28.27
CA LYS A 344 18.48 19.45 -27.85
C LYS A 344 17.30 19.73 -26.92
N ILE A 345 17.54 20.64 -25.97
CA ILE A 345 16.52 21.18 -25.07
C ILE A 345 16.64 22.70 -24.95
N SER A 346 15.60 23.34 -24.46
CA SER A 346 15.64 24.75 -24.04
C SER A 346 16.18 24.92 -22.62
N HIS A 347 16.83 26.04 -22.33
CA HIS A 347 17.24 26.43 -20.97
C HIS A 347 16.07 26.42 -19.98
N ALA A 348 14.86 26.76 -20.42
CA ALA A 348 13.68 26.82 -19.57
C ALA A 348 13.33 25.45 -18.95
N HIS A 349 13.74 24.33 -19.56
CA HIS A 349 13.53 22.98 -19.02
C HIS A 349 14.26 22.77 -17.69
N LEU A 350 15.38 23.45 -17.47
CA LEU A 350 16.22 23.31 -16.27
C LEU A 350 15.57 23.90 -15.01
N PHE A 351 14.41 24.54 -15.14
CA PHE A 351 13.71 25.19 -14.04
C PHE A 351 12.61 24.29 -13.48
N HIS A 352 13.02 23.20 -12.83
CA HIS A 352 12.16 22.26 -12.14
C HIS A 352 12.63 22.01 -10.70
N ASN A 353 11.71 21.58 -9.83
CA ASN A 353 11.93 21.45 -8.38
C ASN A 353 12.01 19.98 -7.89
N SER A 354 12.30 19.06 -8.82
CA SER A 354 12.30 17.60 -8.62
C SER A 354 13.71 17.03 -8.49
N ALA A 355 13.83 15.88 -7.82
CA ALA A 355 15.08 15.14 -7.71
C ALA A 355 15.62 14.71 -9.10
N THR A 356 16.92 14.85 -9.31
CA THR A 356 17.59 14.63 -10.60
C THR A 356 18.23 13.25 -10.75
N MET A 357 18.52 12.86 -11.99
CA MET A 357 19.23 11.62 -12.35
C MET A 357 20.74 11.69 -12.04
N THR A 358 21.48 10.62 -12.31
CA THR A 358 22.95 10.53 -12.17
C THR A 358 23.63 10.34 -13.53
N ASN A 359 24.97 10.21 -13.55
CA ASN A 359 25.77 9.88 -14.74
C ASN A 359 25.65 10.92 -15.89
N GLY A 360 25.89 12.20 -15.58
CA GLY A 360 25.87 13.30 -16.56
C GLY A 360 24.48 13.92 -16.81
N TYR A 361 23.41 13.32 -16.30
CA TYR A 361 22.04 13.84 -16.38
C TYR A 361 21.57 14.48 -15.06
N ASN A 362 22.49 14.98 -14.24
CA ASN A 362 22.17 15.54 -12.90
C ASN A 362 21.39 16.86 -12.92
N TRP A 363 21.07 17.35 -14.11
CA TRP A 363 20.19 18.46 -14.41
C TRP A 363 18.75 18.02 -14.76
N CYS A 364 18.54 16.73 -15.04
CA CYS A 364 17.27 16.19 -15.51
C CYS A 364 16.55 15.47 -14.37
N PRO A 365 15.24 15.69 -14.14
CA PRO A 365 14.49 14.99 -13.10
C PRO A 365 14.41 13.48 -13.37
N THR A 366 14.29 12.67 -12.32
CA THR A 366 14.12 11.20 -12.46
C THR A 366 12.90 10.82 -13.31
N ASN A 367 11.90 11.69 -13.37
CA ASN A 367 10.79 11.64 -14.31
C ASN A 367 10.82 12.87 -15.23
N ILE A 368 11.08 12.69 -16.53
CA ILE A 368 11.23 13.81 -17.48
C ILE A 368 9.96 14.69 -17.59
N TYR A 369 8.78 14.19 -17.21
CA TYR A 369 7.53 14.96 -17.23
C TYR A 369 7.40 15.99 -16.09
N ASP A 370 8.37 16.01 -15.18
CA ASP A 370 8.50 17.09 -14.21
C ASP A 370 9.14 18.35 -14.84
N LEU A 371 9.77 18.20 -16.01
CA LEU A 371 10.26 19.32 -16.80
C LEU A 371 9.07 20.17 -17.30
N PRO A 372 9.21 21.51 -17.32
CA PRO A 372 8.16 22.38 -17.84
C PRO A 372 8.07 22.30 -19.36
N VAL A 373 6.85 22.39 -19.90
CA VAL A 373 6.61 22.67 -21.33
C VAL A 373 6.93 24.14 -21.58
N THR A 374 7.73 24.44 -22.60
CA THR A 374 8.16 25.82 -22.90
C THR A 374 7.89 26.22 -24.36
N LEU A 375 7.90 27.54 -24.57
CA LEU A 375 7.85 28.19 -25.89
C LEU A 375 9.24 28.58 -26.41
N SER A 376 10.25 28.50 -25.54
CA SER A 376 11.63 28.91 -25.81
C SER A 376 12.31 28.03 -26.85
N ASP A 377 13.38 28.56 -27.44
CA ASP A 377 14.13 27.82 -28.44
C ASP A 377 15.01 26.74 -27.80
N ASN A 378 15.18 25.62 -28.49
CA ASN A 378 16.00 24.49 -28.02
C ASN A 378 17.47 24.75 -28.36
N THR A 379 18.09 25.64 -27.60
CA THR A 379 19.46 26.13 -27.83
C THR A 379 20.54 25.31 -27.11
N LEU A 380 20.19 24.54 -26.08
CA LEU A 380 21.14 23.66 -25.38
C LEU A 380 21.27 22.33 -26.11
N GLN A 381 22.50 21.90 -26.35
CA GLN A 381 22.82 20.62 -26.97
C GLN A 381 23.13 19.57 -25.90
N ILE A 382 22.56 18.38 -26.03
CA ILE A 382 22.87 17.24 -25.17
C ILE A 382 24.10 16.54 -25.73
N GLU A 383 25.17 16.45 -24.93
CA GLU A 383 26.40 15.74 -25.23
C GLU A 383 26.24 14.23 -25.02
N GLU A 384 27.13 13.41 -25.57
CA GLU A 384 27.02 11.93 -25.46
C GLU A 384 27.13 11.42 -24.03
N ASN A 385 27.81 12.17 -23.16
CA ASN A 385 27.93 11.89 -21.73
C ASN A 385 26.71 12.36 -20.91
N GLY A 386 25.70 12.98 -21.54
CA GLY A 386 24.51 13.51 -20.89
C GLY A 386 24.58 14.98 -20.46
N ASN A 387 25.76 15.61 -20.49
CA ASN A 387 25.91 17.02 -20.17
C ASN A 387 25.20 17.91 -21.20
N LEU A 388 24.89 19.13 -20.79
CA LEU A 388 24.30 20.17 -21.62
C LEU A 388 25.33 21.20 -22.00
N PHE A 389 25.49 21.45 -23.29
CA PHE A 389 26.34 22.50 -23.82
C PHE A 389 25.51 23.64 -24.39
N GLY A 390 25.83 24.87 -24.00
CA GLY A 390 25.25 26.05 -24.62
C GLY A 390 25.71 27.37 -24.01
N GLU A 391 25.06 28.45 -24.42
CA GLU A 391 25.43 29.81 -24.05
C GLU A 391 24.62 30.34 -22.86
N TRP A 392 25.29 31.02 -21.93
CA TRP A 392 24.73 31.53 -20.69
C TRP A 392 25.32 32.89 -20.32
N ASN A 393 24.52 33.76 -19.69
CA ASN A 393 25.08 34.89 -18.93
C ASN A 393 25.39 34.42 -17.50
N ILE A 394 26.42 34.97 -16.86
CA ILE A 394 26.87 34.54 -15.53
C ILE A 394 26.77 35.71 -14.53
N ILE A 395 26.24 35.44 -13.34
CA ILE A 395 26.19 36.37 -12.21
C ILE A 395 26.89 35.73 -11.00
N SER A 396 27.74 36.49 -10.31
CA SER A 396 28.31 36.06 -9.02
C SER A 396 27.24 36.05 -7.93
N LEU A 397 27.19 34.98 -7.13
CA LEU A 397 26.22 34.84 -6.05
C LEU A 397 26.39 35.90 -4.95
N ASP A 398 27.58 36.49 -4.82
CA ASP A 398 27.86 37.57 -3.85
C ASP A 398 27.03 38.84 -4.06
N HIS A 399 26.62 39.09 -5.30
CA HIS A 399 25.83 40.28 -5.65
C HIS A 399 24.34 40.08 -5.36
N ILE A 400 23.93 38.91 -4.86
CA ILE A 400 22.54 38.55 -4.58
C ILE A 400 22.30 38.48 -3.08
N LYS A 401 21.27 39.19 -2.62
CA LYS A 401 20.80 39.15 -1.22
C LYS A 401 20.06 37.84 -0.97
N ASP A 402 20.36 37.16 0.14
CA ASP A 402 19.74 35.84 0.43
C ASP A 402 18.22 35.93 0.57
N GLU A 403 17.71 37.03 1.13
CA GLU A 403 16.27 37.32 1.27
C GLU A 403 15.52 37.44 -0.06
N SER A 404 16.24 37.74 -1.15
CA SER A 404 15.62 37.85 -2.48
C SER A 404 15.36 36.50 -3.13
N VAL A 405 15.98 35.42 -2.63
CA VAL A 405 15.87 34.07 -3.19
C VAL A 405 14.65 33.34 -2.63
N VAL A 406 13.77 32.90 -3.53
CA VAL A 406 12.59 32.10 -3.21
C VAL A 406 12.76 30.71 -3.81
N LEU A 407 12.61 29.68 -2.96
CA LEU A 407 12.80 28.28 -3.34
C LEU A 407 11.51 27.61 -3.86
N GLY A 408 10.35 28.22 -3.60
CA GLY A 408 9.05 27.61 -3.93
C GLY A 408 8.84 26.26 -3.22
N HIS A 409 7.97 25.41 -3.74
CA HIS A 409 7.78 24.03 -3.27
C HIS A 409 8.90 23.12 -3.83
N ALA A 410 10.14 23.34 -3.42
CA ALA A 410 11.29 22.51 -3.80
C ALA A 410 11.38 21.23 -2.97
N HIS A 411 11.91 20.15 -3.55
CA HIS A 411 12.21 18.93 -2.80
C HIS A 411 13.21 19.23 -1.65
N PRO A 412 13.06 18.65 -0.45
CA PRO A 412 13.89 18.98 0.72
C PRO A 412 15.41 18.87 0.48
N LEU A 413 15.85 17.91 -0.33
CA LEU A 413 17.26 17.78 -0.73
C LEU A 413 17.77 18.99 -1.52
N ILE A 414 16.93 19.55 -2.38
CA ILE A 414 17.26 20.74 -3.18
C ILE A 414 17.34 21.95 -2.27
N GLU A 415 16.37 22.11 -1.38
CA GLU A 415 16.37 23.19 -0.38
C GLU A 415 17.63 23.16 0.49
N GLY A 416 18.05 21.97 0.94
CA GLY A 416 19.31 21.78 1.66
C GLY A 416 20.53 22.22 0.85
N LYS A 417 20.62 21.83 -0.43
CA LYS A 417 21.72 22.22 -1.32
C LYS A 417 21.79 23.73 -1.56
N VAL A 418 20.65 24.38 -1.78
CA VAL A 418 20.63 25.84 -1.99
C VAL A 418 21.04 26.59 -0.72
N ARG A 419 20.56 26.16 0.46
CA ARG A 419 20.97 26.74 1.75
C ARG A 419 22.47 26.58 2.00
N LEU A 420 23.07 25.47 1.58
CA LEU A 420 24.52 25.26 1.65
C LEU A 420 25.26 26.20 0.70
N ALA A 421 24.79 26.35 -0.54
CA ALA A 421 25.38 27.26 -1.51
C ALA A 421 25.28 28.74 -1.09
N GLN A 422 24.20 29.14 -0.40
CA GLN A 422 24.08 30.49 0.20
C GLN A 422 25.10 30.74 1.31
N LYS A 423 25.54 29.69 2.04
CA LYS A 423 26.61 29.80 3.03
C LYS A 423 28.01 29.86 2.39
N ASP A 424 28.16 29.27 1.21
CA ASP A 424 29.45 29.14 0.50
C ASP A 424 29.43 29.87 -0.86
N LYS A 425 29.10 31.17 -0.84
CA LYS A 425 28.86 31.96 -2.06
C LYS A 425 30.06 32.03 -3.01
N ASP A 426 31.27 32.00 -2.48
CA ASP A 426 32.51 32.10 -3.27
C ASP A 426 32.79 30.85 -4.11
N GLN A 427 32.07 29.75 -3.86
CA GLN A 427 32.18 28.49 -4.60
C GLN A 427 31.01 28.29 -5.59
N HIS A 428 30.09 29.25 -5.72
CA HIS A 428 28.86 29.09 -6.50
C HIS A 428 28.60 30.30 -7.41
N MET A 429 27.90 30.06 -8.52
CA MET A 429 27.49 31.12 -9.44
C MET A 429 26.08 30.87 -9.98
N LEU A 430 25.51 31.91 -10.60
CA LEU A 430 24.21 31.85 -11.26
C LEU A 430 24.37 31.93 -12.77
N LEU A 431 23.81 30.95 -13.47
CA LEU A 431 23.65 30.98 -14.91
C LEU A 431 22.27 31.55 -15.25
N ILE A 432 22.24 32.51 -16.17
CA ILE A 432 21.04 33.21 -16.63
C ILE A 432 20.80 32.90 -18.11
N GLU A 433 19.55 32.60 -18.42
CA GLU A 433 19.08 32.31 -19.78
C GLU A 433 19.29 33.52 -20.72
N PRO A 434 19.87 33.34 -21.92
CA PRO A 434 20.10 34.43 -22.88
C PRO A 434 18.81 35.14 -23.35
N GLU A 435 17.69 34.42 -23.45
CA GLU A 435 16.41 34.98 -23.90
C GLU A 435 15.88 36.06 -22.92
N PHE A 436 16.22 35.95 -21.63
CA PHE A 436 15.84 36.91 -20.61
C PHE A 436 16.77 38.13 -20.55
N THR A 437 17.79 38.24 -21.43
CA THR A 437 18.75 39.36 -21.44
C THR A 437 18.56 40.36 -22.60
N LEU A 438 17.78 40.02 -23.64
CA LEU A 438 17.61 40.91 -24.81
C LEU A 438 16.37 41.84 -24.79
N GLY A 439 15.44 41.74 -23.82
CA GLY A 439 14.26 42.63 -23.80
C GLY A 439 13.51 42.88 -22.47
N GLN A 440 13.93 42.29 -21.34
CA GLN A 440 13.22 42.43 -20.04
C GLN A 440 14.12 43.03 -18.95
N ALA A 441 13.87 44.26 -18.49
CA ALA A 441 14.72 44.92 -17.47
C ALA A 441 14.89 44.17 -16.12
N ARG A 442 14.15 43.08 -15.89
CA ARG A 442 14.07 42.30 -14.65
C ARG A 442 14.41 40.84 -14.87
N ILE A 443 15.15 40.23 -13.94
CA ILE A 443 15.51 38.82 -13.90
C ILE A 443 14.70 38.14 -12.79
N ASN A 444 13.86 37.18 -13.16
CA ASN A 444 12.93 36.52 -12.23
C ASN A 444 13.44 35.17 -11.70
N ARG A 445 14.42 34.57 -12.37
CA ARG A 445 14.98 33.26 -12.04
C ARG A 445 16.40 33.12 -12.57
N GLY A 446 17.17 32.22 -11.98
CA GLY A 446 18.50 31.84 -12.42
C GLY A 446 18.80 30.39 -12.05
N LEU A 447 19.80 29.80 -12.70
CA LEU A 447 20.24 28.44 -12.40
C LEU A 447 21.48 28.49 -11.51
N LEU A 448 21.37 27.98 -10.29
CA LEU A 448 22.47 27.90 -9.35
C LEU A 448 23.34 26.69 -9.69
N VAL A 449 24.64 26.92 -9.83
CA VAL A 449 25.62 25.90 -10.20
C VAL A 449 26.90 26.04 -9.39
N LYS A 450 27.64 24.95 -9.29
CA LYS A 450 29.02 24.93 -8.79
C LYS A 450 29.96 24.79 -9.99
N PRO A 451 30.84 25.77 -10.28
CA PRO A 451 31.76 25.67 -11.40
C PRO A 451 32.89 24.67 -11.11
N SER A 452 33.39 24.02 -12.16
CA SER A 452 34.58 23.17 -12.14
C SER A 452 35.40 23.40 -13.41
N LEU A 453 36.73 23.44 -13.28
CA LEU A 453 37.65 23.68 -14.40
C LEU A 453 38.29 22.36 -14.81
N ARG A 454 38.15 21.97 -16.08
CA ARG A 454 39.01 20.94 -16.68
C ARG A 454 39.86 21.60 -17.75
N ARG A 455 41.17 21.57 -17.54
CA ARG A 455 42.13 21.99 -18.56
C ARG A 455 42.43 20.78 -19.43
N ASP A 456 42.10 20.89 -20.71
CA ASP A 456 42.68 20.01 -21.72
C ASP A 456 43.84 20.73 -22.40
N ASP A 457 44.81 19.99 -22.93
CA ASP A 457 46.09 20.54 -23.44
C ASP A 457 45.94 21.58 -24.58
N ILE A 458 44.73 21.78 -25.11
CA ILE A 458 44.44 22.64 -26.27
C ILE A 458 43.18 23.52 -26.07
N HIS A 459 42.28 23.21 -25.13
CA HIS A 459 40.99 23.90 -24.95
C HIS A 459 40.65 24.13 -23.46
N LEU A 460 40.13 25.33 -23.16
CA LEU A 460 39.63 25.70 -21.84
C LEU A 460 38.10 25.55 -21.83
N ASP A 461 37.62 24.41 -21.35
CA ASP A 461 36.18 24.11 -21.26
C ASP A 461 35.68 24.37 -19.83
N PHE A 462 34.55 25.06 -19.70
CA PHE A 462 33.96 25.42 -18.42
C PHE A 462 32.82 24.49 -18.05
N TYR A 463 33.01 23.71 -16.99
CA TYR A 463 32.01 22.77 -16.49
C TYR A 463 31.31 23.34 -15.27
N CYS A 464 30.04 22.96 -15.10
CA CYS A 464 29.20 23.37 -14.01
C CYS A 464 28.36 22.18 -13.54
N ASP A 465 28.43 21.92 -12.23
CA ASP A 465 27.59 20.93 -11.58
C ASP A 465 26.23 21.59 -11.30
N TYR A 466 25.15 20.94 -11.74
CA TYR A 466 23.79 21.43 -11.52
C TYR A 466 23.43 21.32 -10.03
N ILE A 467 22.97 22.42 -9.43
CA ILE A 467 22.46 22.42 -8.05
C ILE A 467 20.94 22.52 -8.03
N SER A 468 20.40 23.65 -8.53
CA SER A 468 18.97 23.95 -8.48
C SER A 468 18.63 25.20 -9.28
N PRO A 469 17.40 25.34 -9.81
CA PRO A 469 16.87 26.65 -10.13
C PRO A 469 16.62 27.46 -8.85
N VAL A 470 16.74 28.77 -8.96
CA VAL A 470 16.37 29.75 -7.93
C VAL A 470 15.48 30.82 -8.54
N TYR A 471 14.50 31.29 -7.77
CA TYR A 471 13.57 32.34 -8.18
C TYR A 471 13.79 33.60 -7.33
N PHE A 472 13.47 34.78 -7.87
CA PHE A 472 13.72 36.04 -7.19
C PHE A 472 12.42 36.81 -6.89
N HIS A 473 12.25 37.23 -5.64
CA HIS A 473 11.17 38.13 -5.22
C HIS A 473 11.67 39.19 -4.22
N PRO A 474 11.64 40.50 -4.57
CA PRO A 474 11.29 41.04 -5.88
C PRO A 474 12.30 40.62 -6.97
N PRO A 475 11.92 40.66 -8.26
CA PRO A 475 12.84 40.38 -9.36
C PRO A 475 14.10 41.26 -9.36
N LEU A 476 15.25 40.71 -9.75
CA LEU A 476 16.51 41.45 -9.80
C LEU A 476 16.49 42.46 -10.94
N ILE A 477 16.96 43.68 -10.69
CA ILE A 477 17.03 44.75 -11.68
C ILE A 477 18.41 44.75 -12.34
N ARG A 478 18.46 44.65 -13.67
CA ARG A 478 19.73 44.48 -14.41
C ARG A 478 20.75 45.59 -14.16
N SER A 479 20.31 46.85 -14.08
CA SER A 479 21.19 48.01 -13.84
C SER A 479 21.81 48.03 -12.45
N GLU A 480 21.26 47.26 -11.51
CA GLU A 480 21.73 47.19 -10.13
C GLU A 480 22.76 46.07 -9.91
N ILE A 481 22.96 45.19 -10.90
CA ILE A 481 23.90 44.07 -10.81
C ILE A 481 25.28 44.54 -11.29
N PRO A 482 26.31 44.53 -10.43
CA PRO A 482 27.65 45.00 -10.80
C PRO A 482 28.25 44.18 -11.95
N ASN A 483 28.77 44.87 -12.97
CA ASN A 483 29.51 44.29 -14.10
C ASN A 483 28.75 43.22 -14.92
N PHE A 484 27.41 43.29 -14.94
CA PHE A 484 26.57 42.41 -15.74
C PHE A 484 26.43 42.96 -17.16
N ASP A 485 26.99 42.24 -18.14
CA ASP A 485 26.83 42.53 -19.57
C ASP A 485 25.92 41.47 -20.20
N PRO A 486 24.71 41.85 -20.66
CA PRO A 486 23.78 40.91 -21.29
C PRO A 486 24.28 40.38 -22.64
N THR A 487 25.19 41.09 -23.31
CA THR A 487 25.73 40.69 -24.62
C THR A 487 26.89 39.71 -24.50
N LEU A 488 27.50 39.60 -23.31
CA LEU A 488 28.61 38.71 -23.04
C LEU A 488 28.09 37.33 -22.62
N LEU A 489 27.98 36.43 -23.61
CA LEU A 489 27.57 35.04 -23.43
C LEU A 489 28.79 34.13 -23.27
N PHE A 490 28.71 33.22 -22.30
CA PHE A 490 29.72 32.21 -22.02
C PHE A 490 29.23 30.84 -22.46
N LYS A 491 30.10 30.06 -23.10
CA LYS A 491 29.83 28.66 -23.44
C LYS A 491 30.14 27.80 -22.23
N VAL A 492 29.14 27.11 -21.70
CA VAL A 492 29.21 26.36 -20.45
C VAL A 492 28.64 24.95 -20.65
N HIS A 493 29.30 23.98 -20.03
CA HIS A 493 28.83 22.60 -19.92
C HIS A 493 28.13 22.44 -18.55
N VAL A 494 26.86 22.06 -18.53
CA VAL A 494 26.06 21.85 -17.32
C VAL A 494 25.68 20.38 -17.21
N GLY A 495 26.02 19.70 -16.12
CA GLY A 495 25.69 18.28 -15.95
C GLY A 495 26.76 17.43 -15.28
N ASN A 496 27.95 18.00 -15.06
CA ASN A 496 29.11 17.28 -14.57
C ASN A 496 28.85 16.72 -13.16
N ASP A 497 29.23 15.47 -12.94
CA ASP A 497 29.09 14.78 -11.67
C ASP A 497 30.47 14.32 -11.19
N GLU A 498 31.12 15.15 -10.36
CA GLU A 498 32.40 14.82 -9.72
C GLU A 498 32.35 13.49 -8.94
N THR A 499 31.16 13.00 -8.54
CA THR A 499 31.01 11.76 -7.76
C THR A 499 31.17 10.48 -8.57
N THR A 500 31.04 10.54 -9.91
CA THR A 500 31.22 9.38 -10.79
C THR A 500 32.68 9.11 -11.15
N HIS A 501 33.61 9.98 -10.74
CA HIS A 501 35.03 9.83 -11.03
C HIS A 501 35.92 9.52 -9.85
N ASN A 502 35.40 9.50 -8.61
CA ASN A 502 36.15 9.00 -7.47
C ASN A 502 35.18 8.54 -6.37
N GLY A 503 35.18 7.23 -6.09
CA GLY A 503 34.68 6.66 -4.83
C GLY A 503 35.50 7.06 -3.59
N SER A 504 36.18 8.21 -3.64
CA SER A 504 36.93 8.78 -2.54
C SER A 504 36.72 10.30 -2.56
N TYR A 505 36.42 10.86 -1.38
CA TYR A 505 36.62 12.29 -1.11
C TYR A 505 38.14 12.58 -1.13
N GLN A 506 38.81 12.39 -2.26
CA GLN A 506 40.18 12.86 -2.46
C GLN A 506 40.12 14.17 -3.22
N SER A 507 40.39 15.22 -2.43
CA SER A 507 40.71 16.57 -2.85
C SER A 507 41.59 16.58 -4.10
N THR A 508 41.04 17.05 -5.22
CA THR A 508 41.88 17.59 -6.28
C THR A 508 42.31 19.00 -5.88
N GLU A 509 43.61 19.21 -6.01
CA GLU A 509 44.37 20.33 -5.50
C GLU A 509 43.91 21.67 -6.10
N ARG A 510 43.85 22.69 -5.22
CA ARG A 510 43.50 24.11 -5.48
C ARG A 510 42.07 24.36 -6.00
N ARG A 511 41.12 24.50 -5.05
CA ARG A 511 39.82 25.15 -5.29
C ARG A 511 40.03 26.60 -5.72
N GLN A 512 39.98 26.87 -7.01
CA GLN A 512 39.87 28.23 -7.53
C GLN A 512 38.46 28.75 -7.22
N SER A 513 38.32 29.98 -6.73
CA SER A 513 37.00 30.54 -6.42
C SER A 513 36.17 30.79 -7.68
N ALA A 514 34.85 30.74 -7.57
CA ALA A 514 33.93 31.04 -8.67
C ALA A 514 34.21 32.43 -9.27
N ARG A 515 34.60 33.40 -8.43
CA ARG A 515 35.02 34.75 -8.86
C ARG A 515 36.22 34.70 -9.79
N SER A 516 37.28 33.99 -9.38
CA SER A 516 38.49 33.86 -10.17
C SER A 516 38.23 33.13 -11.48
N MET A 517 37.33 32.14 -11.48
CA MET A 517 36.92 31.45 -12.70
C MET A 517 36.16 32.37 -13.66
N ILE A 518 35.23 33.20 -13.18
CA ILE A 518 34.52 34.20 -14.00
C ILE A 518 35.52 35.17 -14.65
N GLU A 519 36.52 35.63 -13.91
CA GLU A 519 37.58 36.48 -14.47
C GLU A 519 38.40 35.79 -15.55
N ASP A 520 38.75 34.52 -15.35
CA ASP A 520 39.47 33.73 -16.35
C ASP A 520 38.61 33.51 -17.62
N MET A 521 37.30 33.29 -17.48
CA MET A 521 36.38 33.23 -18.62
C MET A 521 36.37 34.54 -19.42
N LYS A 522 36.40 35.68 -18.73
CA LYS A 522 36.42 37.01 -19.36
C LYS A 522 37.75 37.30 -20.07
N LYS A 523 38.87 36.76 -19.57
CA LYS A 523 40.21 36.91 -20.17
C LYS A 523 40.41 35.99 -21.38
N GLY A 524 39.78 34.81 -21.39
CA GLY A 524 39.86 33.82 -22.47
C GLY A 524 39.02 34.17 -23.70
N SER A 525 39.36 35.24 -24.43
CA SER A 525 38.81 35.47 -25.77
C SER A 525 39.58 34.63 -26.80
N LEU A 526 38.93 33.61 -27.39
CA LEU A 526 38.96 33.23 -28.81
C LEU A 526 38.41 31.81 -28.99
N HIS A 527 37.29 31.75 -29.73
CA HIS A 527 36.61 30.58 -30.27
C HIS A 527 37.44 29.28 -30.34
N PRO A 528 37.19 28.30 -29.45
CA PRO A 528 37.41 26.90 -29.81
C PRO A 528 36.23 26.49 -30.70
N GLN A 529 36.53 25.85 -31.83
CA GLN A 529 35.51 25.16 -32.61
C GLN A 529 34.78 24.20 -31.67
N TYR A 530 33.44 24.24 -31.65
CA TYR A 530 32.66 23.25 -30.92
C TYR A 530 32.98 21.88 -31.53
N ARG A 531 33.80 21.10 -30.82
CA ARG A 531 33.97 19.69 -31.10
C ARG A 531 33.02 18.98 -30.16
N LYS A 532 32.01 18.30 -30.71
CA LYS A 532 31.23 17.33 -29.93
C LYS A 532 32.25 16.35 -29.35
N ARG A 533 32.57 16.46 -28.07
CA ARG A 533 33.52 15.55 -27.43
C ARG A 533 32.88 14.16 -27.52
N GLU A 534 33.51 13.28 -28.29
CA GLU A 534 33.50 11.86 -27.94
C GLU A 534 34.18 11.81 -26.59
N SER A 535 33.38 11.73 -25.54
CA SER A 535 33.95 11.50 -24.24
C SER A 535 34.52 10.09 -24.25
N ASP A 536 35.75 9.94 -23.79
CA ASP A 536 36.26 8.70 -23.20
C ASP A 536 35.42 8.28 -21.97
N LEU A 537 34.28 8.92 -21.66
CA LEU A 537 33.22 8.36 -20.81
C LEU A 537 32.40 7.26 -21.51
N LYS A 538 32.61 7.01 -22.83
CA LYS A 538 32.33 5.69 -23.44
C LYS A 538 33.38 4.64 -23.05
N THR A 539 34.42 5.06 -22.34
CA THR A 539 35.37 4.21 -21.69
C THR A 539 35.41 4.58 -20.21
N LEU A 540 34.34 4.25 -19.47
CA LEU A 540 34.66 3.46 -18.27
C LEU A 540 35.64 2.42 -18.78
N ASP A 541 36.90 2.50 -18.34
CA ASP A 541 38.01 1.65 -18.73
C ASP A 541 37.50 0.47 -19.55
N VAL A 542 37.64 0.49 -20.89
CA VAL A 542 37.02 -0.56 -21.74
C VAL A 542 37.55 -1.92 -21.32
N THR A 543 38.70 -2.00 -20.65
CA THR A 543 39.12 -3.25 -20.04
C THR A 543 38.28 -3.59 -18.81
N ALA A 544 37.94 -2.64 -17.92
CA ALA A 544 36.97 -2.85 -16.83
C ALA A 544 35.50 -2.97 -17.28
N TRP A 545 35.04 -2.31 -18.34
CA TRP A 545 33.67 -2.42 -18.88
C TRP A 545 33.50 -3.62 -19.79
N ASP A 546 34.50 -3.97 -20.60
CA ASP A 546 34.53 -5.28 -21.25
C ASP A 546 34.71 -6.36 -20.20
N GLU A 547 35.50 -6.19 -19.13
CA GLU A 547 35.57 -7.15 -18.01
C GLU A 547 34.23 -7.25 -17.26
N LEU A 548 33.54 -6.14 -16.98
CA LEU A 548 32.22 -6.14 -16.34
C LEU A 548 31.16 -6.72 -17.27
N LYS A 549 31.24 -6.46 -18.58
CA LYS A 549 30.36 -7.02 -19.59
C LYS A 549 30.66 -8.50 -19.85
N LEU A 550 31.93 -8.91 -19.92
CA LEU A 550 32.38 -10.30 -19.99
C LEU A 550 31.98 -11.04 -18.73
N ALA A 551 32.12 -10.44 -17.55
CA ALA A 551 31.67 -11.01 -16.29
C ALA A 551 30.14 -11.09 -16.23
N ALA A 552 29.41 -10.10 -16.76
CA ALA A 552 27.95 -10.12 -16.86
C ALA A 552 27.47 -11.17 -17.89
N GLU A 553 28.11 -11.27 -19.04
CA GLU A 553 27.85 -12.29 -20.08
C GLU A 553 28.21 -13.68 -19.58
N PHE A 554 29.30 -13.82 -18.82
CA PHE A 554 29.71 -15.06 -18.18
C PHE A 554 28.70 -15.49 -17.11
N LYS A 555 28.31 -14.57 -16.21
CA LYS A 555 27.24 -14.81 -15.22
C LYS A 555 25.92 -15.19 -15.89
N LYS A 556 25.56 -14.50 -16.98
CA LYS A 556 24.36 -14.80 -17.77
C LYS A 556 24.44 -16.16 -18.46
N ALA A 557 25.53 -16.48 -19.16
CA ALA A 557 25.73 -17.78 -19.80
C ALA A 557 25.68 -18.91 -18.77
N ALA A 558 26.25 -18.67 -17.58
CA ALA A 558 26.19 -19.59 -16.46
C ALA A 558 24.75 -19.81 -15.96
N ALA A 559 23.93 -18.75 -15.87
CA ALA A 559 22.50 -18.85 -15.52
C ALA A 559 21.67 -19.56 -16.60
N ASP A 560 21.92 -19.22 -17.87
CA ASP A 560 21.18 -19.74 -19.03
C ASP A 560 21.52 -21.22 -19.33
N GLY A 561 22.63 -21.73 -18.77
CA GLY A 561 23.07 -23.12 -18.94
C GLY A 561 23.86 -23.39 -20.23
N ASP A 562 24.40 -22.33 -20.85
CA ASP A 562 25.15 -22.43 -22.11
C ASP A 562 26.58 -22.91 -21.87
N TYR A 563 26.75 -24.24 -21.79
CA TYR A 563 28.02 -24.89 -21.42
C TYR A 563 29.22 -24.44 -22.26
N GLU A 564 29.09 -24.43 -23.59
CA GLU A 564 30.22 -24.09 -24.47
C GLU A 564 30.58 -22.61 -24.37
N ASN A 565 29.59 -21.74 -24.27
CA ASN A 565 29.83 -20.30 -24.10
C ASN A 565 30.40 -19.99 -22.71
N THR A 566 29.87 -20.59 -21.64
CA THR A 566 30.44 -20.45 -20.28
C THR A 566 31.89 -20.92 -20.25
N LYS A 567 32.22 -22.06 -20.88
CA LYS A 567 33.59 -22.56 -20.97
C LYS A 567 34.50 -21.61 -21.75
N ALA A 568 34.04 -21.08 -22.87
CA ALA A 568 34.82 -20.13 -23.68
C ALA A 568 35.03 -18.79 -22.96
N LEU A 569 34.03 -18.30 -22.22
CA LEU A 569 34.10 -17.07 -21.44
C LEU A 569 34.95 -17.24 -20.17
N LEU A 570 34.94 -18.41 -19.54
CA LEU A 570 35.75 -18.72 -18.36
C LEU A 570 37.26 -18.57 -18.61
N GLU A 571 37.73 -18.86 -19.82
CA GLU A 571 39.14 -18.67 -20.21
C GLU A 571 39.49 -17.19 -20.53
N LYS A 572 38.47 -16.33 -20.72
CA LYS A 572 38.63 -14.92 -21.09
C LYS A 572 38.42 -13.96 -19.92
N VAL A 573 37.61 -14.35 -18.93
CA VAL A 573 37.32 -13.53 -17.75
C VAL A 573 38.54 -13.52 -16.83
N ARG A 574 39.01 -12.32 -16.47
CA ARG A 574 40.20 -12.11 -15.63
C ARG A 574 40.00 -12.57 -14.18
N ASP A 575 38.83 -12.27 -13.61
CA ASP A 575 38.42 -12.76 -12.29
C ASP A 575 37.07 -13.50 -12.40
N PRO A 576 37.08 -14.83 -12.52
CA PRO A 576 35.85 -15.62 -12.63
C PRO A 576 35.04 -15.67 -11.32
N ASN A 577 35.63 -15.26 -10.19
CA ASN A 577 34.91 -15.15 -8.91
C ASN A 577 34.20 -13.80 -8.73
N HIS A 578 34.37 -12.87 -9.68
CA HIS A 578 33.75 -11.56 -9.64
C HIS A 578 32.24 -11.63 -9.39
N THR A 579 31.80 -10.91 -8.37
CA THR A 579 30.41 -10.88 -7.91
C THR A 579 29.64 -9.69 -8.49
N ASP A 580 28.32 -9.78 -8.60
CA ASP A 580 27.48 -8.61 -8.86
C ASP A 580 27.24 -7.76 -7.59
N GLU A 581 26.46 -6.69 -7.70
CA GLU A 581 26.12 -5.78 -6.59
C GLU A 581 25.45 -6.50 -5.40
N SER A 582 24.83 -7.65 -5.65
CA SER A 582 24.21 -8.49 -4.61
C SER A 582 25.17 -9.55 -4.05
N GLY A 583 26.44 -9.53 -4.47
CA GLY A 583 27.46 -10.49 -4.08
C GLY A 583 27.40 -11.84 -4.83
N TRP A 584 26.62 -11.95 -5.92
CA TRP A 584 26.48 -13.23 -6.63
C TRP A 584 27.58 -13.44 -7.67
N SER A 585 28.32 -14.54 -7.57
CA SER A 585 29.25 -15.02 -8.59
C SER A 585 28.52 -15.82 -9.70
N ALA A 586 29.22 -16.14 -10.80
CA ALA A 586 28.65 -16.99 -11.86
C ALA A 586 28.21 -18.38 -11.36
N LEU A 587 28.90 -18.92 -10.35
CA LEU A 587 28.51 -20.18 -9.72
C LEU A 587 27.17 -20.04 -8.98
N HIS A 588 26.92 -18.93 -8.27
CA HIS A 588 25.62 -18.67 -7.64
C HIS A 588 24.49 -18.64 -8.67
N HIS A 589 24.71 -17.94 -9.80
CA HIS A 589 23.74 -17.85 -10.90
C HIS A 589 23.45 -19.20 -11.55
N ALA A 590 24.48 -20.01 -11.82
CA ALA A 590 24.32 -21.35 -12.37
C ALA A 590 23.58 -22.29 -11.41
N VAL A 591 23.95 -22.25 -10.12
CA VAL A 591 23.34 -23.11 -9.10
C VAL A 591 21.89 -22.73 -8.84
N TRP A 592 21.58 -21.44 -8.72
CA TRP A 592 20.21 -20.96 -8.57
C TRP A 592 19.32 -21.35 -9.75
N SER A 593 19.86 -21.28 -10.95
CA SER A 593 19.17 -21.65 -12.18
C SER A 593 19.11 -23.17 -12.41
N GLY A 594 19.78 -23.97 -11.58
CA GLY A 594 19.77 -25.44 -11.64
C GLY A 594 20.64 -26.05 -12.73
N GLN A 595 21.64 -25.33 -13.25
CA GLN A 595 22.45 -25.74 -14.39
C GLN A 595 23.59 -26.68 -13.97
N THR A 596 23.29 -27.98 -13.80
CA THR A 596 24.22 -28.98 -13.24
C THR A 596 25.53 -29.11 -14.02
N LYS A 597 25.48 -29.21 -15.35
CA LYS A 597 26.68 -29.34 -16.21
C LYS A 597 27.58 -28.12 -16.16
N VAL A 598 26.99 -26.92 -16.11
CA VAL A 598 27.75 -25.68 -16.02
C VAL A 598 28.34 -25.53 -14.62
N ALA A 599 27.57 -25.82 -13.57
CA ALA A 599 28.09 -25.84 -12.21
C ALA A 599 29.25 -26.84 -12.07
N GLU A 600 29.20 -28.03 -12.68
CA GLU A 600 30.30 -29.00 -12.65
C GLU A 600 31.61 -28.44 -13.23
N LEU A 601 31.51 -27.65 -14.30
CA LEU A 601 32.64 -26.95 -14.87
C LEU A 601 33.18 -25.88 -13.92
N LEU A 602 32.28 -25.11 -13.31
CA LEU A 602 32.63 -23.95 -12.47
C LEU A 602 33.18 -24.38 -11.09
N VAL A 603 32.63 -25.42 -10.46
CA VAL A 603 33.04 -25.89 -9.13
C VAL A 603 34.50 -26.31 -9.07
N LYS A 604 35.08 -26.75 -10.21
CA LYS A 604 36.50 -27.13 -10.30
C LYS A 604 37.46 -25.93 -10.37
N ARG A 605 36.96 -24.73 -10.62
CA ARG A 605 37.76 -23.55 -10.98
C ARG A 605 37.42 -22.27 -10.21
N LEU A 606 36.26 -22.20 -9.57
CA LEU A 606 35.79 -21.04 -8.81
C LEU A 606 35.79 -21.35 -7.30
N ASP A 607 35.76 -20.28 -6.52
CA ASP A 607 35.64 -20.34 -5.06
C ASP A 607 34.22 -20.74 -4.65
N LEU A 608 34.12 -21.81 -3.84
CA LEU A 608 32.87 -22.34 -3.31
C LEU A 608 32.44 -21.64 -2.02
N GLN A 609 33.34 -20.88 -1.39
CA GLN A 609 33.10 -20.18 -0.12
C GLN A 609 32.79 -18.69 -0.35
N GLN A 610 32.76 -18.24 -1.61
CA GLN A 610 32.32 -16.88 -1.95
C GLN A 610 30.89 -16.69 -1.46
N GLN A 611 30.65 -15.66 -0.65
CA GLN A 611 29.35 -15.36 -0.09
C GLN A 611 28.65 -14.21 -0.84
N THR A 612 27.32 -14.30 -0.95
CA THR A 612 26.47 -13.19 -1.41
C THR A 612 26.37 -12.08 -0.36
N ALA A 613 25.77 -10.94 -0.70
CA ALA A 613 25.45 -9.87 0.24
C ALA A 613 24.52 -10.31 1.37
N ARG A 614 23.84 -11.46 1.25
CA ARG A 614 23.03 -12.08 2.31
C ARG A 614 23.83 -13.06 3.17
N GLY A 615 25.08 -13.36 2.81
CA GLY A 615 25.91 -14.37 3.46
C GLY A 615 25.72 -15.78 2.89
N GLU A 616 25.25 -15.92 1.64
CA GLU A 616 24.97 -17.24 1.04
C GLU A 616 26.18 -17.75 0.28
N GLU A 617 26.66 -18.94 0.61
CA GLU A 617 27.47 -19.75 -0.32
C GLU A 617 26.57 -20.44 -1.38
N PRO A 618 27.12 -20.88 -2.53
CA PRO A 618 26.36 -21.60 -3.55
C PRO A 618 25.59 -22.82 -3.01
N LEU A 619 26.11 -23.50 -1.99
CA LEU A 619 25.41 -24.62 -1.35
C LEU A 619 24.06 -24.21 -0.73
N HIS A 620 23.94 -23.00 -0.18
CA HIS A 620 22.67 -22.48 0.31
C HIS A 620 21.62 -22.42 -0.80
N LEU A 621 22.03 -21.90 -1.98
CA LEU A 621 21.17 -21.80 -3.14
C LEU A 621 20.81 -23.18 -3.71
N ALA A 622 21.76 -24.12 -3.76
CA ALA A 622 21.51 -25.49 -4.21
C ALA A 622 20.49 -26.20 -3.32
N SER A 623 20.64 -26.05 -1.99
CA SER A 623 19.73 -26.57 -0.99
C SER A 623 18.36 -25.91 -1.05
N GLU A 624 18.28 -24.59 -1.24
CA GLU A 624 17.01 -23.87 -1.38
C GLU A 624 16.26 -24.22 -2.69
N ARG A 625 16.98 -24.65 -3.73
CA ARG A 625 16.40 -25.04 -5.03
C ARG A 625 16.13 -26.54 -5.15
N GLY A 626 16.58 -27.34 -4.20
CA GLY A 626 16.29 -28.78 -4.16
C GLY A 626 17.10 -29.61 -5.13
N ASN A 627 18.23 -29.08 -5.63
CA ASN A 627 19.04 -29.80 -6.61
C ASN A 627 20.06 -30.70 -5.91
N LYS A 628 19.65 -31.96 -5.68
CA LYS A 628 20.47 -32.97 -4.96
C LYS A 628 21.84 -33.21 -5.58
N GLU A 629 21.95 -33.16 -6.91
CA GLU A 629 23.22 -33.36 -7.63
C GLU A 629 24.18 -32.18 -7.38
N LEU A 630 23.67 -30.94 -7.41
CA LEU A 630 24.47 -29.76 -7.09
C LEU A 630 24.90 -29.74 -5.62
N VAL A 631 24.01 -30.13 -4.70
CA VAL A 631 24.34 -30.26 -3.28
C VAL A 631 25.50 -31.25 -3.09
N LEU A 632 25.42 -32.46 -3.68
CA LEU A 632 26.49 -33.46 -3.60
C LEU A 632 27.85 -32.93 -4.06
N MET A 633 27.83 -32.14 -5.14
CA MET A 633 29.03 -31.61 -5.76
C MET A 633 29.67 -30.50 -4.91
N LEU A 634 28.85 -29.62 -4.33
CA LEU A 634 29.28 -28.47 -3.54
C LEU A 634 29.67 -28.84 -2.10
N LEU A 635 29.08 -29.92 -1.55
CA LEU A 635 29.21 -30.31 -0.15
C LEU A 635 30.67 -30.44 0.32
N LYS A 636 31.58 -30.96 -0.53
CA LYS A 636 32.97 -31.24 -0.15
C LYS A 636 33.85 -30.01 0.05
N GLY A 637 33.45 -28.83 -0.45
CA GLY A 637 34.25 -27.62 -0.35
C GLY A 637 33.52 -26.39 0.21
N SER A 638 32.25 -26.55 0.59
CA SER A 638 31.46 -25.51 1.25
C SER A 638 31.71 -25.52 2.76
N THR A 639 31.46 -24.40 3.42
CA THR A 639 31.65 -24.26 4.87
C THR A 639 30.50 -24.95 5.61
N PRO A 640 30.77 -26.00 6.42
CA PRO A 640 29.72 -26.68 7.18
C PRO A 640 29.05 -25.73 8.17
N ASN A 641 27.72 -25.81 8.26
CA ASN A 641 26.89 -25.03 9.21
C ASN A 641 26.98 -23.51 9.06
N LEU A 642 27.59 -22.98 7.98
CA LEU A 642 27.63 -21.55 7.76
C LEU A 642 26.22 -20.99 7.72
N ALA A 643 25.98 -19.95 8.50
CA ALA A 643 24.70 -19.25 8.55
C ALA A 643 24.74 -17.98 7.70
N ARG A 644 23.64 -17.70 6.99
CA ARG A 644 23.36 -16.38 6.41
C ARG A 644 23.27 -15.30 7.49
N LYS A 645 23.12 -14.05 7.05
CA LYS A 645 22.84 -12.90 7.92
C LYS A 645 21.56 -13.04 8.77
N ASP A 646 20.59 -13.85 8.35
CA ASP A 646 19.39 -14.16 9.13
C ASP A 646 19.49 -15.45 9.94
N GLY A 647 20.69 -16.04 10.03
CA GLY A 647 20.96 -17.26 10.79
C GLY A 647 20.66 -18.56 10.04
N LEU A 648 20.05 -18.51 8.85
CA LEU A 648 19.71 -19.72 8.09
C LEU A 648 20.96 -20.37 7.46
N ASN A 649 21.16 -21.66 7.70
CA ASN A 649 22.15 -22.47 6.98
C ASN A 649 21.51 -23.32 5.87
N ALA A 650 22.33 -24.05 5.11
CA ALA A 650 21.82 -24.88 4.01
C ALA A 650 20.85 -26.00 4.45
N LEU A 651 20.98 -26.53 5.67
CA LEU A 651 20.05 -27.52 6.22
C LEU A 651 18.68 -26.88 6.50
N HIS A 652 18.65 -25.68 7.09
CA HIS A 652 17.42 -24.91 7.27
C HIS A 652 16.71 -24.65 5.93
N LEU A 653 17.45 -24.22 4.91
CA LEU A 653 16.89 -23.94 3.60
C LEU A 653 16.31 -25.19 2.91
N ALA A 654 16.99 -26.34 3.03
CA ALA A 654 16.49 -27.60 2.49
C ALA A 654 15.23 -28.06 3.23
N ALA A 655 15.21 -27.94 4.56
CA ALA A 655 14.07 -28.31 5.39
C ALA A 655 12.85 -27.40 5.14
N MET A 656 13.07 -26.08 5.07
CA MET A 656 12.05 -25.07 4.75
C MET A 656 11.43 -25.27 3.36
N ARG A 657 12.10 -25.99 2.45
CA ARG A 657 11.62 -26.25 1.09
C ARG A 657 11.13 -27.69 0.88
N GLY A 658 11.16 -28.54 1.90
CA GLY A 658 10.67 -29.92 1.81
C GLY A 658 11.61 -30.89 1.09
N PHE A 659 12.91 -30.59 0.95
CA PHE A 659 13.83 -31.41 0.15
C PHE A 659 14.50 -32.53 0.96
N THR A 660 13.72 -33.57 1.28
CA THR A 660 14.12 -34.71 2.14
C THR A 660 15.47 -35.32 1.76
N GLY A 661 15.69 -35.62 0.47
CA GLY A 661 16.94 -36.26 0.05
C GLY A 661 18.20 -35.38 0.18
N ILE A 662 18.05 -34.06 0.32
CA ILE A 662 19.13 -33.12 0.65
C ILE A 662 19.26 -33.00 2.17
N VAL A 663 18.14 -32.94 2.88
CA VAL A 663 18.12 -32.94 4.34
C VAL A 663 18.86 -34.15 4.89
N GLU A 664 18.57 -35.36 4.41
CA GLU A 664 19.28 -36.59 4.80
C GLU A 664 20.79 -36.43 4.60
N MET A 665 21.22 -35.95 3.43
CA MET A 665 22.64 -35.81 3.07
C MET A 665 23.39 -34.78 3.92
N LEU A 666 22.74 -33.65 4.22
CA LEU A 666 23.33 -32.61 5.05
C LEU A 666 23.32 -33.04 6.52
N SER A 667 22.23 -33.63 7.01
CA SER A 667 22.07 -34.06 8.40
C SER A 667 23.10 -35.10 8.86
N GLU A 668 23.67 -35.89 7.94
CA GLU A 668 24.74 -36.84 8.25
C GLU A 668 26.08 -36.18 8.61
N ASN A 669 26.31 -34.95 8.15
CA ASN A 669 27.62 -34.30 8.21
C ASN A 669 27.62 -32.95 8.95
N TRP A 670 26.43 -32.42 9.28
CA TRP A 670 26.23 -31.05 9.77
C TRP A 670 25.59 -31.06 11.15
N GLU A 671 25.67 -29.92 11.85
CA GLU A 671 25.04 -29.73 13.16
C GLU A 671 23.52 -29.64 12.98
N ILE A 672 22.83 -30.74 13.26
CA ILE A 672 21.40 -30.92 13.02
C ILE A 672 20.54 -29.97 13.85
N ASN A 673 21.03 -29.54 15.02
CA ASN A 673 20.35 -28.68 15.97
C ASN A 673 20.80 -27.21 15.92
N SER A 674 21.50 -26.82 14.86
CA SER A 674 21.82 -25.42 14.60
C SER A 674 20.54 -24.58 14.54
N THR A 675 20.60 -23.35 15.05
CA THR A 675 19.45 -22.43 15.10
C THR A 675 19.69 -21.18 14.25
N ASP A 676 18.60 -20.63 13.72
CA ASP A 676 18.62 -19.36 13.00
C ASP A 676 18.53 -18.14 13.95
N SER A 677 18.38 -16.93 13.39
CA SER A 677 18.26 -15.70 14.19
C SER A 677 16.99 -15.64 15.06
N LYS A 678 16.00 -16.49 14.79
CA LYS A 678 14.78 -16.64 15.59
C LYS A 678 14.86 -17.82 16.57
N GLY A 679 16.02 -18.48 16.68
CA GLY A 679 16.17 -19.68 17.50
C GLY A 679 15.56 -20.94 16.86
N GLN A 680 15.12 -20.89 15.61
CA GLN A 680 14.45 -22.01 14.95
C GLN A 680 15.48 -22.99 14.36
N THR A 681 15.29 -24.27 14.60
CA THR A 681 16.05 -25.35 13.95
C THR A 681 15.41 -25.78 12.63
N ALA A 682 16.12 -26.58 11.83
CA ALA A 682 15.55 -27.20 10.63
C ALA A 682 14.28 -28.02 10.92
N LEU A 683 14.19 -28.64 12.11
CA LEU A 683 13.02 -29.38 12.54
C LEU A 683 11.81 -28.47 12.81
N HIS A 684 12.04 -27.27 13.38
CA HIS A 684 10.99 -26.26 13.55
C HIS A 684 10.37 -25.86 12.19
N MET A 685 11.23 -25.57 11.20
CA MET A 685 10.77 -25.14 9.87
C MET A 685 9.99 -26.23 9.12
N ALA A 686 10.45 -27.48 9.19
CA ALA A 686 9.75 -28.61 8.58
C ALA A 686 8.38 -28.85 9.26
N SER A 687 8.32 -28.63 10.58
CA SER A 687 7.11 -28.84 11.37
C SER A 687 6.05 -27.77 11.14
N ASP A 688 6.46 -26.49 11.06
CA ASP A 688 5.58 -25.36 10.71
C ASP A 688 4.92 -25.53 9.33
N ARG A 689 5.63 -26.18 8.41
CA ARG A 689 5.15 -26.42 7.03
C ARG A 689 4.38 -27.73 6.85
N GLY A 690 4.45 -28.64 7.83
CA GLY A 690 3.84 -29.95 7.73
C GLY A 690 4.57 -30.93 6.82
N ASP A 691 5.87 -30.74 6.59
CA ASP A 691 6.65 -31.58 5.67
C ASP A 691 7.01 -32.93 6.34
N GLU A 692 6.09 -33.89 6.27
CA GLU A 692 6.18 -35.21 6.92
C GLU A 692 7.50 -35.95 6.65
N ASP A 693 7.91 -36.01 5.38
CA ASP A 693 9.12 -36.71 4.97
C ASP A 693 10.39 -36.09 5.57
N VAL A 694 10.46 -34.75 5.63
CA VAL A 694 11.60 -34.02 6.21
C VAL A 694 11.63 -34.20 7.72
N VAL A 695 10.49 -34.10 8.39
CA VAL A 695 10.38 -34.36 9.82
C VAL A 695 10.79 -35.80 10.14
N HIS A 696 10.36 -36.77 9.33
CA HIS A 696 10.80 -38.15 9.48
C HIS A 696 12.31 -38.32 9.29
N ALA A 697 12.90 -37.68 8.28
CA ALA A 697 14.34 -37.74 8.04
C ALA A 697 15.16 -37.12 9.19
N LEU A 698 14.76 -35.95 9.69
CA LEU A 698 15.44 -35.25 10.78
C LEU A 698 15.33 -36.03 12.12
N THR A 699 14.13 -36.53 12.44
CA THR A 699 13.91 -37.32 13.66
C THR A 699 14.65 -38.65 13.63
N LYS A 700 14.75 -39.31 12.46
CA LYS A 700 15.58 -40.51 12.27
C LYS A 700 17.07 -40.28 12.54
N GLN A 701 17.54 -39.06 12.32
CA GLN A 701 18.91 -38.62 12.64
C GLN A 701 19.03 -38.01 14.05
N ASN A 702 18.05 -38.26 14.93
CA ASN A 702 17.99 -37.78 16.32
C ASN A 702 18.04 -36.24 16.46
N ALA A 703 17.39 -35.51 15.56
CA ALA A 703 17.15 -34.08 15.76
C ALA A 703 16.41 -33.85 17.10
N ASP A 704 16.86 -32.87 17.88
CA ASP A 704 16.29 -32.58 19.19
C ASP A 704 14.94 -31.87 19.03
N HIS A 705 13.86 -32.60 19.32
CA HIS A 705 12.49 -32.13 19.25
C HIS A 705 12.04 -31.37 20.51
N GLY A 706 12.89 -31.23 21.53
CA GLY A 706 12.64 -30.47 22.76
C GLY A 706 13.19 -29.05 22.75
N LEU A 707 13.96 -28.67 21.73
CA LEU A 707 14.47 -27.30 21.59
C LEU A 707 13.32 -26.32 21.38
N LYS A 708 13.47 -25.13 21.97
CA LYS A 708 12.55 -24.00 21.85
C LYS A 708 13.16 -22.91 20.99
N ASP A 709 12.35 -22.27 20.15
CA ASP A 709 12.72 -21.04 19.46
C ASP A 709 12.64 -19.80 20.37
N ASN A 710 12.93 -18.61 19.85
CA ASN A 710 12.93 -17.37 20.64
C ASN A 710 11.51 -16.93 21.10
N GLU A 711 10.46 -17.57 20.59
CA GLU A 711 9.06 -17.41 21.04
C GLU A 711 8.65 -18.60 21.93
N ASP A 712 9.64 -19.29 22.49
CA ASP A 712 9.46 -20.41 23.40
C ASP A 712 8.77 -21.64 22.75
N ARG A 713 8.69 -21.68 21.41
CA ARG A 713 7.97 -22.72 20.65
C ARG A 713 8.82 -23.93 20.31
N THR A 714 8.25 -25.11 20.47
CA THR A 714 8.83 -26.38 20.03
C THR A 714 8.40 -26.76 18.60
N ALA A 715 9.12 -27.70 17.98
CA ALA A 715 8.74 -28.26 16.69
C ALA A 715 7.31 -28.86 16.72
N LEU A 716 6.94 -29.54 17.81
CA LEU A 716 5.60 -30.11 17.96
C LEU A 716 4.51 -29.04 18.01
N SER A 717 4.76 -27.95 18.74
CA SER A 717 3.87 -26.78 18.82
C SER A 717 3.58 -26.20 17.43
N LEU A 718 4.61 -25.99 16.62
CA LEU A 718 4.46 -25.50 15.25
C LEU A 718 3.64 -26.45 14.36
N ALA A 719 3.85 -27.77 14.45
CA ALA A 719 3.04 -28.74 13.70
C ALA A 719 1.56 -28.73 14.14
N VAL A 720 1.31 -28.63 15.45
CA VAL A 720 -0.06 -28.60 16.01
C VAL A 720 -0.82 -27.35 15.56
N PHE A 721 -0.23 -26.16 15.76
CA PHE A 721 -0.88 -24.90 15.40
C PHE A 721 -0.86 -24.60 13.90
N GLY A 722 -0.02 -25.30 13.14
CA GLY A 722 -0.09 -25.35 11.67
C GLY A 722 -1.20 -26.26 11.13
N GLY A 723 -1.84 -27.07 11.99
CA GLY A 723 -2.87 -28.04 11.60
C GLY A 723 -2.34 -29.34 11.00
N HIS A 724 -1.04 -29.61 11.14
CA HIS A 724 -0.32 -30.72 10.49
C HIS A 724 -0.33 -31.98 11.36
N GLU A 725 -1.49 -32.63 11.45
CA GLU A 725 -1.73 -33.78 12.35
C GLU A 725 -0.75 -34.95 12.12
N SER A 726 -0.47 -35.30 10.86
CA SER A 726 0.48 -36.38 10.53
C SER A 726 1.91 -36.06 10.97
N THR A 727 2.37 -34.83 10.76
CA THR A 727 3.67 -34.35 11.21
C THR A 727 3.78 -34.35 12.73
N ALA A 728 2.72 -33.89 13.42
CA ALA A 728 2.65 -33.92 14.87
C ALA A 728 2.68 -35.36 15.42
N ARG A 729 2.05 -36.32 14.73
CA ARG A 729 2.16 -37.77 15.04
C ARG A 729 3.58 -38.29 14.86
N LEU A 730 4.28 -37.90 13.80
CA LEU A 730 5.67 -38.31 13.57
C LEU A 730 6.59 -37.80 14.69
N LEU A 731 6.44 -36.54 15.10
CA LEU A 731 7.18 -35.95 16.23
C LEU A 731 6.85 -36.66 17.55
N ARG A 732 5.58 -36.95 17.80
CA ARG A 732 5.14 -37.68 18.99
C ARG A 732 5.74 -39.09 19.03
N ASN A 733 5.73 -39.81 17.92
CA ASN A 733 6.33 -41.13 17.80
C ASN A 733 7.86 -41.09 17.97
N ALA A 734 8.50 -39.97 17.62
CA ALA A 734 9.91 -39.73 17.88
C ALA A 734 10.23 -39.39 19.35
N GLY A 735 9.22 -39.09 20.17
CA GLY A 735 9.36 -38.81 21.61
C GLY A 735 9.02 -37.38 22.03
N ALA A 736 8.50 -36.53 21.14
CA ALA A 736 8.09 -35.18 21.49
C ALA A 736 6.97 -35.17 22.55
N ASP A 737 7.07 -34.26 23.52
CA ASP A 737 6.12 -34.12 24.61
C ASP A 737 4.98 -33.14 24.21
N PRO A 738 3.71 -33.58 24.14
CA PRO A 738 2.57 -32.71 23.84
C PRO A 738 2.19 -31.79 25.01
N ASN A 739 2.80 -31.96 26.19
CA ASN A 739 2.51 -31.18 27.40
C ASN A 739 3.57 -30.12 27.70
N VAL A 740 4.34 -29.71 26.68
CA VAL A 740 5.30 -28.61 26.83
C VAL A 740 4.60 -27.31 27.20
N HIS A 741 5.30 -26.52 28.00
CA HIS A 741 4.85 -25.20 28.41
C HIS A 741 5.59 -24.14 27.60
N GLU A 742 4.87 -23.22 26.99
CA GLU A 742 5.39 -22.13 26.16
C GLU A 742 4.79 -20.83 26.72
N ASP A 743 5.63 -19.88 27.14
CA ASP A 743 5.22 -18.66 27.86
C ASP A 743 4.35 -18.90 29.12
N GLY A 744 4.58 -20.02 29.82
CA GLY A 744 3.84 -20.38 31.04
C GLY A 744 2.51 -21.10 30.81
N GLU A 745 2.09 -21.31 29.54
CA GLU A 745 0.86 -22.04 29.19
C GLU A 745 1.19 -23.39 28.53
N THR A 746 0.36 -24.41 28.77
CA THR A 746 0.45 -25.67 28.00
C THR A 746 -0.01 -25.48 26.56
N LEU A 747 0.42 -26.33 25.62
CA LEU A 747 -0.08 -26.28 24.23
C LEU A 747 -1.61 -26.33 24.14
N LEU A 748 -2.24 -27.12 25.01
CA LEU A 748 -3.69 -27.22 25.08
C LEU A 748 -4.34 -25.91 25.54
N GLU A 749 -3.81 -25.28 26.58
CA GLU A 749 -4.32 -23.98 27.06
C GLU A 749 -4.23 -22.91 25.98
N ARG A 750 -3.10 -22.85 25.27
CA ARG A 750 -2.95 -21.88 24.19
C ARG A 750 -3.88 -22.15 23.02
N ALA A 751 -4.17 -23.41 22.69
CA ALA A 751 -5.19 -23.75 21.69
C ALA A 751 -6.59 -23.27 22.08
N VAL A 752 -6.94 -23.34 23.37
CA VAL A 752 -8.19 -22.75 23.88
C VAL A 752 -8.19 -21.23 23.77
N THR A 753 -7.10 -20.57 24.19
CA THR A 753 -6.95 -19.10 24.14
C THR A 753 -7.05 -18.57 22.71
N LEU A 754 -6.42 -19.25 21.74
CA LEU A 754 -6.46 -18.92 20.31
C LEU A 754 -7.78 -19.31 19.63
N ASN A 755 -8.67 -20.02 20.32
CA ASN A 755 -9.90 -20.58 19.78
C ASN A 755 -9.66 -21.53 18.58
N ASP A 756 -8.61 -22.34 18.65
CA ASP A 756 -8.20 -23.29 17.61
C ASP A 756 -8.69 -24.71 17.92
N ASN A 757 -9.86 -25.05 17.36
CA ASN A 757 -10.47 -26.35 17.58
C ASN A 757 -9.71 -27.51 16.90
N LEU A 758 -8.98 -27.23 15.81
CA LEU A 758 -8.21 -28.25 15.11
C LEU A 758 -7.00 -28.65 15.93
N ALA A 759 -6.26 -27.68 16.48
CA ALA A 759 -5.14 -27.93 17.38
C ALA A 759 -5.54 -28.80 18.59
N ILE A 760 -6.72 -28.57 19.18
CA ILE A 760 -7.23 -29.37 20.31
C ILE A 760 -7.47 -30.83 19.89
N LYS A 761 -8.06 -31.08 18.71
CA LYS A 761 -8.25 -32.45 18.19
C LYS A 761 -6.92 -33.16 17.96
N ILE A 762 -5.95 -32.45 17.38
CA ILE A 762 -4.61 -32.97 17.15
C ILE A 762 -3.97 -33.32 18.50
N LEU A 763 -3.89 -32.39 19.45
CA LEU A 763 -3.32 -32.62 20.79
C LEU A 763 -3.97 -33.80 21.51
N GLY A 764 -5.31 -33.90 21.48
CA GLY A 764 -6.04 -35.04 22.02
C GLY A 764 -5.63 -36.37 21.38
N SER A 765 -5.45 -36.40 20.05
CA SER A 765 -5.00 -37.60 19.33
C SER A 765 -3.55 -38.00 19.67
N LEU A 766 -2.71 -37.06 20.08
CA LEU A 766 -1.31 -37.28 20.47
C LEU A 766 -1.15 -37.70 21.95
N GLY A 767 -2.26 -37.75 22.69
CA GLY A 767 -2.28 -38.03 24.12
C GLY A 767 -1.77 -36.87 24.96
N ALA A 768 -2.07 -35.63 24.57
CA ALA A 768 -1.94 -34.48 25.46
C ALA A 768 -2.82 -34.68 26.71
N ASP A 769 -2.33 -34.23 27.85
CA ASP A 769 -3.11 -34.21 29.08
C ASP A 769 -4.20 -33.14 28.95
N LEU A 770 -5.45 -33.58 28.90
CA LEU A 770 -6.61 -32.70 28.78
C LEU A 770 -7.05 -32.10 30.12
N GLU A 771 -6.44 -32.53 31.23
CA GLU A 771 -6.72 -32.06 32.58
C GLU A 771 -5.68 -31.04 33.09
N THR A 772 -4.82 -30.54 32.19
CA THR A 772 -3.87 -29.48 32.52
C THR A 772 -4.59 -28.25 33.06
N ARG A 773 -3.89 -27.56 33.97
CA ARG A 773 -4.37 -26.34 34.60
C ARG A 773 -3.31 -25.27 34.43
N ASP A 774 -3.78 -24.08 34.09
CA ASP A 774 -2.92 -22.91 33.95
C ASP A 774 -2.40 -22.42 35.32
N GLU A 775 -1.57 -21.38 35.31
CA GLU A 775 -1.05 -20.73 36.52
C GLU A 775 -2.16 -20.19 37.45
N SER A 776 -3.36 -19.92 36.90
CA SER A 776 -4.54 -19.47 37.65
C SER A 776 -5.41 -20.63 38.18
N ASN A 777 -4.98 -21.87 37.97
CA ASN A 777 -5.62 -23.12 38.32
C ASN A 777 -6.93 -23.43 37.55
N HIS A 778 -7.10 -22.88 36.35
CA HIS A 778 -8.22 -23.16 35.45
C HIS A 778 -7.85 -24.21 34.40
N SER A 779 -8.77 -25.15 34.17
CA SER A 779 -8.65 -26.12 33.08
C SER A 779 -9.06 -25.53 31.73
N ALA A 780 -8.65 -26.21 30.65
CA ALA A 780 -8.98 -25.85 29.27
C ALA A 780 -10.49 -25.64 29.03
N ILE A 781 -11.35 -26.52 29.55
CA ILE A 781 -12.80 -26.44 29.37
C ILE A 781 -13.44 -25.33 30.23
N GLU A 782 -12.86 -25.02 31.39
CA GLU A 782 -13.27 -23.90 32.25
C GLU A 782 -13.02 -22.56 31.53
N LYS A 783 -11.84 -22.37 30.92
CA LYS A 783 -11.55 -21.20 30.05
C LYS A 783 -12.52 -21.13 28.86
N ALA A 784 -12.75 -22.24 28.17
CA ALA A 784 -13.64 -22.29 27.01
C ALA A 784 -15.09 -21.89 27.38
N ALA A 785 -15.56 -22.33 28.56
CA ALA A 785 -16.87 -21.98 29.07
C ALA A 785 -17.00 -20.49 29.44
N PHE A 786 -15.98 -19.95 30.12
CA PHE A 786 -15.93 -18.52 30.47
C PHE A 786 -15.97 -17.62 29.23
N TYR A 787 -15.22 -17.95 28.18
CA TYR A 787 -15.16 -17.19 26.91
C TYR A 787 -16.26 -17.57 25.89
N GLY A 788 -17.19 -18.45 26.23
CA GLY A 788 -18.31 -18.82 25.34
C GLY A 788 -17.91 -19.63 24.09
N ARG A 789 -16.79 -20.35 24.12
CA ARG A 789 -16.25 -21.10 22.98
C ARG A 789 -16.93 -22.47 22.82
N VAL A 790 -18.16 -22.46 22.29
CA VAL A 790 -19.03 -23.64 22.14
C VAL A 790 -18.34 -24.81 21.42
N ASP A 791 -17.71 -24.55 20.27
CA ASP A 791 -17.10 -25.60 19.45
C ASP A 791 -15.95 -26.32 20.17
N ILE A 792 -15.19 -25.58 21.00
CA ILE A 792 -14.14 -26.13 21.85
C ILE A 792 -14.73 -26.97 22.97
N ILE A 793 -15.80 -26.50 23.61
CA ILE A 793 -16.50 -27.25 24.67
C ILE A 793 -16.99 -28.60 24.13
N GLU A 794 -17.63 -28.61 22.96
CA GLU A 794 -18.09 -29.85 22.31
C GLU A 794 -16.91 -30.77 22.00
N THR A 795 -15.83 -30.22 21.45
CA THR A 795 -14.66 -31.01 21.05
C THR A 795 -13.90 -31.59 22.24
N LEU A 796 -13.67 -30.82 23.31
CA LEU A 796 -13.06 -31.33 24.55
C LEU A 796 -13.94 -32.41 25.19
N ALA A 797 -15.26 -32.25 25.16
CA ALA A 797 -16.19 -33.26 25.65
C ALA A 797 -16.20 -34.54 24.81
N GLU A 798 -16.07 -34.43 23.47
CA GLU A 798 -15.91 -35.57 22.56
C GLU A 798 -14.61 -36.34 22.83
N LEU A 799 -13.50 -35.62 23.06
CA LEU A 799 -12.20 -36.24 23.38
C LEU A 799 -12.20 -36.87 24.77
N LYS A 800 -12.89 -36.27 25.75
CA LYS A 800 -12.93 -36.75 27.14
C LYS A 800 -14.16 -36.21 27.90
N ALA A 801 -15.21 -37.01 27.97
CA ALA A 801 -16.53 -36.63 28.50
C ALA A 801 -16.57 -36.24 30.00
N ASN A 802 -15.56 -36.54 30.81
CA ASN A 802 -15.51 -36.15 32.23
C ASN A 802 -15.04 -34.70 32.45
N LEU A 803 -14.50 -34.02 31.43
CA LEU A 803 -14.03 -32.64 31.55
C LEU A 803 -15.16 -31.65 31.89
N VAL A 804 -16.40 -31.90 31.46
CA VAL A 804 -17.55 -31.01 31.77
C VAL A 804 -17.90 -30.94 33.26
N GLU A 805 -17.37 -31.85 34.08
CA GLU A 805 -17.54 -31.85 35.55
C GLU A 805 -16.33 -31.35 36.32
N THR A 806 -15.30 -30.82 35.63
CA THR A 806 -14.15 -30.24 36.32
C THR A 806 -14.61 -29.13 37.25
N ARG A 807 -13.81 -28.94 38.30
CA ARG A 807 -14.06 -27.90 39.28
C ARG A 807 -12.80 -27.10 39.49
N ASP A 808 -12.95 -25.80 39.53
CA ASP A 808 -11.87 -24.88 39.84
C ASP A 808 -11.61 -24.82 41.36
N LYS A 809 -10.75 -23.89 41.79
CA LYS A 809 -10.44 -23.66 43.21
C LYS A 809 -11.63 -23.18 44.06
N HIS A 810 -12.68 -22.66 43.44
CA HIS A 810 -13.93 -22.24 44.08
C HIS A 810 -15.00 -23.34 44.06
N ASN A 811 -14.65 -24.54 43.58
CA ASN A 811 -15.56 -25.65 43.34
C ASN A 811 -16.63 -25.33 42.27
N GLN A 812 -16.37 -24.33 41.43
CA GLN A 812 -17.22 -23.93 40.32
C GLN A 812 -16.99 -24.84 39.11
N THR A 813 -18.09 -25.24 38.47
CA THR A 813 -18.06 -26.05 37.24
C THR A 813 -17.95 -25.15 36.00
N PRO A 814 -17.60 -25.66 34.80
CA PRO A 814 -17.66 -24.88 33.56
C PRO A 814 -18.99 -24.13 33.37
N LEU A 815 -20.12 -24.74 33.77
CA LEU A 815 -21.44 -24.09 33.72
C LEU A 815 -21.58 -22.86 34.63
N HIS A 816 -20.92 -22.85 35.79
CA HIS A 816 -20.88 -21.67 36.67
C HIS A 816 -20.16 -20.51 35.97
N LEU A 817 -19.01 -20.79 35.35
CA LEU A 817 -18.21 -19.79 34.63
C LEU A 817 -18.94 -19.24 33.40
N ALA A 818 -19.63 -20.08 32.63
CA ALA A 818 -20.45 -19.62 31.50
C ALA A 818 -21.65 -18.79 31.94
N ALA A 819 -22.22 -19.07 33.12
CA ALA A 819 -23.33 -18.31 33.69
C ALA A 819 -22.88 -16.94 34.24
N ASP A 820 -21.70 -16.90 34.86
CA ASP A 820 -21.02 -15.70 35.35
C ASP A 820 -20.72 -14.71 34.21
N SER A 821 -20.16 -15.21 33.10
CA SER A 821 -19.83 -14.39 31.91
C SER A 821 -21.02 -14.11 30.98
N GLY A 822 -22.17 -14.78 31.17
CA GLY A 822 -23.39 -14.54 30.39
C GLY A 822 -23.47 -15.29 29.05
N GLU A 823 -22.67 -16.35 28.88
CA GLU A 823 -22.49 -17.06 27.62
C GLU A 823 -23.59 -18.10 27.35
N VAL A 824 -24.74 -17.61 26.87
CA VAL A 824 -25.98 -18.38 26.63
C VAL A 824 -25.76 -19.69 25.85
N LYS A 825 -25.02 -19.66 24.75
CA LYS A 825 -24.83 -20.85 23.92
C LYS A 825 -23.93 -21.89 24.60
N ALA A 826 -22.93 -21.44 25.37
CA ALA A 826 -22.10 -22.33 26.17
C ALA A 826 -22.91 -22.98 27.29
N ILE A 827 -23.82 -22.24 27.94
CA ILE A 827 -24.79 -22.77 28.92
C ILE A 827 -25.65 -23.87 28.29
N GLU A 828 -26.30 -23.61 27.15
CA GLU A 828 -27.13 -24.59 26.45
C GLU A 828 -26.34 -25.86 26.08
N THR A 829 -25.11 -25.68 25.58
CA THR A 829 -24.23 -26.76 25.14
C THR A 829 -23.73 -27.60 26.31
N LEU A 830 -23.24 -26.98 27.39
CA LEU A 830 -22.78 -27.68 28.59
C LEU A 830 -23.91 -28.48 29.24
N VAL A 831 -25.12 -27.92 29.31
CA VAL A 831 -26.30 -28.63 29.81
C VAL A 831 -26.71 -29.77 28.87
N LYS A 832 -26.63 -29.58 27.55
CA LYS A 832 -26.88 -30.66 26.57
C LYS A 832 -25.88 -31.81 26.72
N LEU A 833 -24.59 -31.50 26.88
CA LEU A 833 -23.52 -32.49 27.07
C LEU A 833 -23.64 -33.21 28.42
N LYS A 834 -24.16 -32.54 29.46
CA LYS A 834 -24.44 -33.16 30.75
C LYS A 834 -25.54 -32.43 31.54
N ALA A 835 -26.78 -32.93 31.42
CA ALA A 835 -28.00 -32.26 31.89
C ALA A 835 -28.09 -31.99 33.42
N ASN A 836 -27.18 -32.54 34.23
CA ASN A 836 -27.22 -32.45 35.69
C ASN A 836 -26.43 -31.28 36.29
N LEU A 837 -25.77 -30.44 35.49
CA LEU A 837 -24.94 -29.34 36.00
C LEU A 837 -25.73 -28.11 36.45
N VAL A 838 -27.00 -27.96 36.04
CA VAL A 838 -27.84 -26.78 36.32
C VAL A 838 -28.04 -26.55 37.82
N GLY A 839 -28.05 -27.62 38.62
CA GLY A 839 -28.17 -27.60 40.07
C GLY A 839 -26.83 -27.71 40.82
N ALA A 840 -25.68 -27.69 40.12
CA ALA A 840 -24.38 -27.79 40.78
C ALA A 840 -24.19 -26.64 41.78
N ARG A 841 -23.36 -26.89 42.80
CA ARG A 841 -23.05 -25.95 43.89
C ARG A 841 -21.55 -25.74 43.97
N ASP A 842 -21.14 -24.49 44.14
CA ASP A 842 -19.77 -24.09 44.44
C ASP A 842 -19.50 -24.02 45.96
N HIS A 843 -18.34 -23.50 46.39
CA HIS A 843 -17.99 -23.37 47.82
C HIS A 843 -18.93 -22.45 48.60
N HIS A 844 -19.63 -21.52 47.94
CA HIS A 844 -20.58 -20.60 48.54
C HIS A 844 -22.02 -21.10 48.46
N ASN A 845 -22.19 -22.38 48.13
CA ASN A 845 -23.48 -23.00 47.85
C ASN A 845 -24.25 -22.24 46.74
N GLN A 846 -23.55 -21.50 45.88
CA GLN A 846 -24.15 -20.81 44.75
C GLN A 846 -24.33 -21.80 43.59
N ALA A 847 -25.48 -21.68 42.95
CA ALA A 847 -25.77 -22.33 41.66
C ALA A 847 -25.34 -21.42 40.50
N PRO A 848 -25.18 -21.93 39.27
CA PRO A 848 -24.93 -21.08 38.09
C PRO A 848 -25.93 -19.93 37.94
N LEU A 849 -27.20 -20.17 38.31
CA LEU A 849 -28.25 -19.16 38.31
C LEU A 849 -27.97 -17.97 39.25
N HIS A 850 -27.30 -18.20 40.38
CA HIS A 850 -26.95 -17.15 41.33
C HIS A 850 -25.84 -16.25 40.77
N LEU A 851 -24.83 -16.81 40.11
CA LEU A 851 -23.74 -16.04 39.48
C LEU A 851 -24.23 -15.22 38.28
N ALA A 852 -25.13 -15.80 37.47
CA ALA A 852 -25.79 -15.05 36.40
C ALA A 852 -26.62 -13.87 36.94
N ALA A 853 -27.25 -14.04 38.10
CA ALA A 853 -28.01 -12.98 38.77
C ALA A 853 -27.10 -11.89 39.34
N ASP A 854 -26.01 -12.27 40.00
CA ASP A 854 -25.07 -11.35 40.65
C ASP A 854 -24.40 -10.42 39.63
N ASN A 855 -24.07 -10.94 38.45
CA ASN A 855 -23.48 -10.18 37.35
C ASN A 855 -24.49 -9.57 36.37
N GLY A 856 -25.80 -9.64 36.66
CA GLY A 856 -26.84 -9.03 35.82
C GLY A 856 -26.99 -9.65 34.42
N GLN A 857 -26.63 -10.92 34.24
CA GLN A 857 -26.65 -11.63 32.96
C GLN A 857 -28.05 -12.10 32.57
N VAL A 858 -28.91 -11.15 32.19
CA VAL A 858 -30.35 -11.38 31.94
C VAL A 858 -30.63 -12.56 30.99
N LYS A 859 -29.90 -12.66 29.87
CA LYS A 859 -30.11 -13.74 28.89
C LYS A 859 -29.67 -15.10 29.41
N ALA A 860 -28.62 -15.15 30.23
CA ALA A 860 -28.18 -16.38 30.88
C ALA A 860 -29.20 -16.85 31.92
N ILE A 861 -29.78 -15.92 32.70
CA ILE A 861 -30.89 -16.20 33.63
C ILE A 861 -32.09 -16.79 32.87
N GLU A 862 -32.57 -16.12 31.82
CA GLU A 862 -33.69 -16.61 31.01
C GLU A 862 -33.43 -18.03 30.47
N THR A 863 -32.20 -18.31 30.05
CA THR A 863 -31.80 -19.59 29.49
C THR A 863 -31.73 -20.67 30.57
N LEU A 864 -31.10 -20.40 31.71
CA LEU A 864 -31.05 -21.33 32.85
C LEU A 864 -32.46 -21.65 33.38
N VAL A 865 -33.37 -20.66 33.42
CA VAL A 865 -34.78 -20.88 33.77
C VAL A 865 -35.49 -21.78 32.77
N LYS A 866 -35.30 -21.56 31.45
CA LYS A 866 -35.81 -22.47 30.41
C LYS A 866 -35.28 -23.89 30.57
N LEU A 867 -34.04 -24.03 31.03
CA LEU A 867 -33.38 -25.31 31.33
C LEU A 867 -33.75 -25.87 32.72
N LYS A 868 -34.80 -25.35 33.35
CA LYS A 868 -35.36 -25.80 34.65
C LYS A 868 -34.42 -25.60 35.85
N ALA A 869 -33.63 -24.53 35.86
CA ALA A 869 -32.92 -24.11 37.07
C ALA A 869 -33.90 -23.82 38.21
N ASP A 870 -33.54 -24.27 39.42
CA ASP A 870 -34.35 -24.04 40.62
C ASP A 870 -34.25 -22.57 41.05
N LEU A 871 -35.35 -21.85 40.90
CA LEU A 871 -35.50 -20.44 41.26
C LEU A 871 -35.48 -20.20 42.77
N GLU A 872 -35.84 -21.23 43.53
CA GLU A 872 -35.92 -21.20 44.99
C GLU A 872 -34.63 -21.75 45.64
N ALA A 873 -33.65 -22.14 44.84
CA ALA A 873 -32.34 -22.50 45.32
C ALA A 873 -31.77 -21.36 46.18
N GLN A 874 -31.18 -21.73 47.31
CA GLN A 874 -30.60 -20.79 48.27
C GLN A 874 -29.09 -20.93 48.27
N ASP A 875 -28.38 -19.79 48.24
CA ASP A 875 -26.94 -19.73 48.50
C ASP A 875 -26.61 -19.90 50.01
N GLN A 876 -25.33 -19.82 50.39
CA GLN A 876 -24.89 -19.93 51.78
C GLN A 876 -25.49 -18.86 52.72
N TYR A 877 -26.06 -17.79 52.17
CA TYR A 877 -26.70 -16.69 52.90
C TYR A 877 -28.23 -16.78 52.89
N ASN A 878 -28.79 -17.90 52.42
CA ASN A 878 -30.23 -18.11 52.21
C ASN A 878 -30.86 -17.16 51.19
N ARG A 879 -30.08 -16.61 50.26
CA ARG A 879 -30.58 -15.74 49.18
C ARG A 879 -31.00 -16.58 47.98
N THR A 880 -32.15 -16.25 47.41
CA THR A 880 -32.64 -16.82 46.13
C THR A 880 -32.34 -15.88 44.96
N LEU A 881 -32.67 -16.30 43.72
CA LEU A 881 -32.51 -15.46 42.52
C LEU A 881 -33.06 -14.03 42.69
N ILE A 882 -34.26 -13.91 43.26
CA ILE A 882 -34.93 -12.61 43.41
C ILE A 882 -34.22 -11.72 44.43
N HIS A 883 -33.64 -12.32 45.48
CA HIS A 883 -32.86 -11.58 46.47
C HIS A 883 -31.58 -11.00 45.84
N ILE A 884 -30.83 -11.82 45.09
CA ILE A 884 -29.59 -11.38 44.43
C ILE A 884 -29.87 -10.33 43.35
N ALA A 885 -30.92 -10.53 42.54
CA ALA A 885 -31.31 -9.58 41.49
C ALA A 885 -31.77 -8.22 42.05
N ALA A 886 -32.38 -8.20 43.24
CA ALA A 886 -32.78 -6.97 43.92
C ALA A 886 -31.56 -6.20 44.48
N ASP A 887 -30.52 -6.90 44.94
CA ASP A 887 -29.32 -6.30 45.51
C ASP A 887 -28.31 -5.83 44.44
N SER A 888 -28.18 -6.56 43.33
CA SER A 888 -27.22 -6.30 42.23
C SER A 888 -27.66 -5.20 41.26
N ALA A 889 -28.95 -4.81 41.24
CA ALA A 889 -29.49 -3.75 40.39
C ALA A 889 -29.18 -2.33 40.89
N GLN A 890 -27.91 -2.06 41.22
CA GLN A 890 -27.44 -0.72 41.58
C GLN A 890 -27.21 0.12 40.33
N ASP A 891 -27.67 1.37 40.33
CA ASP A 891 -27.32 2.30 39.26
C ASP A 891 -25.93 2.92 39.46
N ASP A 892 -25.49 3.79 38.53
CA ASP A 892 -24.17 4.45 38.57
C ASP A 892 -23.89 5.26 39.85
N SER A 893 -24.93 5.58 40.64
CA SER A 893 -24.84 6.26 41.94
C SER A 893 -24.87 5.31 43.15
N GLY A 894 -24.88 4.00 42.91
CA GLY A 894 -24.98 2.95 43.94
C GLY A 894 -26.39 2.79 44.51
N ARG A 895 -27.43 3.27 43.82
CA ARG A 895 -28.82 3.19 44.33
C ARG A 895 -29.44 1.84 43.98
N THR A 896 -29.89 1.12 45.00
CA THR A 896 -30.71 -0.10 44.84
C THR A 896 -32.13 0.22 44.33
N PRO A 897 -32.90 -0.77 43.85
CA PRO A 897 -34.31 -0.58 43.50
C PRO A 897 -35.15 0.02 44.63
N LEU A 898 -34.79 -0.26 45.89
CA LEU A 898 -35.45 0.33 47.07
C LEU A 898 -35.16 1.83 47.21
N HIS A 899 -33.94 2.29 46.91
CA HIS A 899 -33.62 3.73 46.84
C HIS A 899 -34.42 4.45 45.76
N ILE A 900 -34.56 3.82 44.59
CA ILE A 900 -35.33 4.37 43.47
C ILE A 900 -36.80 4.47 43.87
N ALA A 901 -37.40 3.39 44.40
CA ALA A 901 -38.78 3.38 44.86
C ALA A 901 -39.06 4.44 45.94
N ALA A 902 -38.12 4.63 46.88
CA ALA A 902 -38.19 5.67 47.89
C ALA A 902 -38.16 7.09 47.30
N SER A 903 -37.28 7.35 46.33
CA SER A 903 -37.13 8.67 45.67
C SER A 903 -38.30 9.08 44.78
N PHE A 904 -39.19 8.15 44.41
CA PHE A 904 -40.36 8.43 43.57
C PHE A 904 -41.70 8.24 44.31
N ASP A 905 -41.65 8.15 45.65
CA ASP A 905 -42.81 7.99 46.54
C ASP A 905 -43.68 6.76 46.22
N LYS A 906 -43.08 5.66 45.74
CA LYS A 906 -43.80 4.47 45.25
C LYS A 906 -44.07 3.46 46.37
N VAL A 907 -45.02 3.76 47.26
CA VAL A 907 -45.40 2.93 48.42
C VAL A 907 -45.56 1.43 48.09
N LYS A 908 -46.35 1.08 47.05
CA LYS A 908 -46.57 -0.32 46.67
C LYS A 908 -45.28 -1.03 46.24
N ALA A 909 -44.37 -0.32 45.58
CA ALA A 909 -43.08 -0.87 45.17
C ALA A 909 -42.17 -1.07 46.38
N ILE A 910 -42.14 -0.10 47.31
CA ILE A 910 -41.42 -0.21 48.60
C ILE A 910 -41.91 -1.43 49.38
N GLU A 911 -43.22 -1.59 49.59
CA GLU A 911 -43.80 -2.74 50.30
C GLU A 911 -43.46 -4.07 49.63
N THR A 912 -43.44 -4.11 48.29
CA THR A 912 -43.12 -5.32 47.54
C THR A 912 -41.65 -5.68 47.69
N LEU A 913 -40.74 -4.71 47.56
CA LEU A 913 -39.30 -4.92 47.71
C LEU A 913 -38.93 -5.34 49.14
N ILE A 914 -39.59 -4.78 50.17
CA ILE A 914 -39.41 -5.19 51.57
C ILE A 914 -39.92 -6.62 51.80
N LYS A 915 -41.06 -7.01 51.19
CA LYS A 915 -41.54 -8.41 51.23
C LYS A 915 -40.59 -9.38 50.55
N LEU A 916 -39.82 -8.91 49.57
CA LEU A 916 -38.71 -9.62 48.92
C LEU A 916 -37.38 -9.50 49.70
N LYS A 917 -37.43 -9.05 50.96
CA LYS A 917 -36.30 -8.85 51.89
C LYS A 917 -35.19 -7.93 51.38
N ALA A 918 -35.52 -6.92 50.57
CA ALA A 918 -34.57 -5.88 50.19
C ALA A 918 -33.99 -5.19 51.45
N ASP A 919 -32.69 -4.94 51.45
CA ASP A 919 -32.01 -4.28 52.57
C ASP A 919 -32.48 -2.82 52.75
N LEU A 920 -33.12 -2.56 53.88
CA LEU A 920 -33.64 -1.25 54.28
C LEU A 920 -32.52 -0.22 54.55
N GLU A 921 -31.33 -0.70 54.88
CA GLU A 921 -30.18 0.11 55.31
C GLU A 921 -29.07 0.16 54.25
N ALA A 922 -29.34 -0.33 53.04
CA ALA A 922 -28.43 -0.24 51.92
C ALA A 922 -27.99 1.21 51.70
N ARG A 923 -26.70 1.43 51.46
CA ARG A 923 -26.12 2.77 51.30
C ARG A 923 -25.67 3.01 49.87
N ASN A 924 -26.12 4.11 49.29
CA ASN A 924 -25.60 4.57 48.00
C ASN A 924 -24.18 5.17 48.13
N LYS A 925 -23.57 5.64 47.03
CA LYS A 925 -22.21 6.23 47.03
C LYS A 925 -22.07 7.48 47.93
N TYR A 926 -23.18 8.10 48.35
CA TYR A 926 -23.22 9.24 49.26
C TYR A 926 -23.47 8.84 50.73
N GLY A 927 -23.54 7.53 51.01
CA GLY A 927 -23.83 6.99 52.34
C GLY A 927 -25.31 7.10 52.73
N GLN A 928 -26.20 7.46 51.80
CA GLN A 928 -27.62 7.68 52.07
C GLN A 928 -28.38 6.35 51.99
N THR A 929 -29.32 6.15 52.92
CA THR A 929 -30.30 5.06 52.90
C THR A 929 -31.54 5.44 52.09
N PRO A 930 -32.41 4.49 51.70
CA PRO A 930 -33.70 4.78 51.07
C PRO A 930 -34.56 5.74 51.91
N LEU A 931 -34.59 5.56 53.23
CA LEU A 931 -35.32 6.43 54.16
C LEU A 931 -34.75 7.86 54.17
N ARG A 932 -33.43 7.99 54.13
CA ARG A 932 -32.70 9.26 54.08
C ARG A 932 -33.05 10.09 52.82
N LEU A 933 -33.21 9.42 51.68
CA LEU A 933 -33.61 10.05 50.42
C LEU A 933 -35.08 10.51 50.45
N ALA A 934 -35.99 9.70 51.01
CA ALA A 934 -37.39 10.08 51.17
C ALA A 934 -37.55 11.31 52.08
N ALA A 935 -36.75 11.38 53.16
CA ALA A 935 -36.73 12.51 54.07
C ALA A 935 -36.26 13.82 53.39
N GLU A 936 -35.14 13.76 52.68
CA GLU A 936 -34.54 14.92 52.00
C GLU A 936 -35.46 15.52 50.93
N GLN A 937 -36.20 14.67 50.20
CA GLN A 937 -37.07 15.10 49.11
C GLN A 937 -38.47 15.52 49.59
N GLY A 938 -38.81 15.30 50.87
CA GLY A 938 -40.12 15.65 51.41
C GLY A 938 -41.23 14.63 51.10
N LEU A 939 -40.89 13.37 50.85
CA LEU A 939 -41.82 12.34 50.35
C LEU A 939 -42.48 11.60 51.51
N ALA A 940 -43.61 12.12 51.97
CA ALA A 940 -44.26 11.68 53.20
C ALA A 940 -44.72 10.22 53.19
N ASN A 941 -45.22 9.70 52.07
CA ASN A 941 -45.77 8.34 52.04
C ASN A 941 -44.67 7.28 52.03
N ALA A 942 -43.60 7.49 51.26
CA ALA A 942 -42.42 6.62 51.25
C ALA A 942 -41.69 6.67 52.58
N PHE A 943 -41.54 7.86 53.18
CA PHE A 943 -40.94 7.99 54.50
C PHE A 943 -41.74 7.25 55.57
N GLU A 944 -43.07 7.44 55.63
CA GLU A 944 -43.96 6.74 56.56
C GLU A 944 -43.91 5.22 56.35
N THR A 945 -43.90 4.77 55.09
CA THR A 945 -43.86 3.34 54.76
C THR A 945 -42.54 2.72 55.20
N LEU A 946 -41.39 3.30 54.84
CA LEU A 946 -40.08 2.79 55.22
C LEU A 946 -39.87 2.80 56.74
N ALA A 947 -40.28 3.87 57.43
CA ALA A 947 -40.20 3.97 58.88
C ALA A 947 -41.11 2.93 59.57
N LYS A 948 -42.33 2.70 59.05
CA LYS A 948 -43.26 1.67 59.55
C LYS A 948 -42.68 0.25 59.45
N PHE A 949 -41.89 -0.02 58.41
CA PHE A 949 -41.22 -1.31 58.23
C PHE A 949 -39.86 -1.41 58.94
N GLY A 950 -39.51 -0.43 59.80
CA GLY A 950 -38.37 -0.52 60.70
C GLY A 950 -37.06 0.06 60.18
N ALA A 951 -37.09 0.87 59.12
CA ALA A 951 -35.89 1.58 58.65
C ALA A 951 -35.39 2.59 59.71
N ASN A 952 -34.08 2.64 59.92
CA ASN A 952 -33.48 3.38 61.02
C ASN A 952 -33.39 4.90 60.73
N LEU A 953 -34.00 5.69 61.61
CA LEU A 953 -34.13 7.15 61.51
C LEU A 953 -32.84 7.92 61.85
N GLU A 954 -31.86 7.27 62.48
CA GLU A 954 -30.63 7.88 63.00
C GLU A 954 -29.38 7.57 62.17
N VAL A 955 -29.52 6.86 61.04
CA VAL A 955 -28.37 6.52 60.20
C VAL A 955 -27.78 7.77 59.55
N GLN A 956 -26.48 7.99 59.77
CA GLN A 956 -25.76 9.12 59.20
C GLN A 956 -25.24 8.81 57.80
N ASP A 957 -25.46 9.76 56.88
CA ASP A 957 -24.81 9.79 55.57
C ASP A 957 -23.34 10.24 55.67
N ASN A 958 -22.64 10.30 54.54
CA ASN A 958 -21.23 10.72 54.51
C ASN A 958 -20.99 12.18 54.95
N LEU A 959 -22.06 12.96 55.16
CA LEU A 959 -22.03 14.34 55.66
C LEU A 959 -22.54 14.45 57.10
N GLY A 960 -22.75 13.33 57.80
CA GLY A 960 -23.20 13.29 59.19
C GLY A 960 -24.69 13.60 59.39
N ARG A 961 -25.50 13.64 58.32
CA ARG A 961 -26.91 14.05 58.36
C ARG A 961 -27.83 12.83 58.49
N THR A 962 -28.75 12.86 59.44
CA THR A 962 -29.74 11.79 59.68
C THR A 962 -31.07 12.02 58.95
N PRO A 963 -31.81 10.97 58.58
CA PRO A 963 -33.17 11.09 58.05
C PRO A 963 -34.11 11.88 58.97
N LEU A 964 -34.00 11.67 60.29
CA LEU A 964 -34.85 12.33 61.29
C LEU A 964 -34.66 13.84 61.27
N ARG A 965 -33.40 14.31 61.32
CA ARG A 965 -33.09 15.75 61.37
C ARG A 965 -33.62 16.50 60.16
N LEU A 966 -33.57 15.89 58.97
CA LEU A 966 -34.11 16.50 57.76
C LEU A 966 -35.64 16.48 57.68
N ALA A 967 -36.28 15.46 58.26
CA ALA A 967 -37.72 15.45 58.42
C ALA A 967 -38.20 16.56 59.37
N GLU A 968 -37.40 16.89 60.41
CA GLU A 968 -37.66 17.99 61.35
C GLU A 968 -37.39 19.38 60.75
N GLU A 969 -36.30 19.55 59.99
CA GLU A 969 -35.90 20.83 59.39
C GLU A 969 -36.66 21.18 58.09
N GLY A 970 -37.23 20.19 57.39
CA GLY A 970 -37.53 20.31 55.96
C GLY A 970 -38.99 20.47 55.51
N ARG A 971 -40.02 20.10 56.29
CA ARG A 971 -41.47 20.27 55.93
C ARG A 971 -42.40 19.75 57.04
N HIS A 972 -43.37 20.56 57.48
CA HIS A 972 -44.31 20.23 58.58
C HIS A 972 -45.10 18.92 58.42
N ASP A 973 -45.25 18.42 57.20
CA ASP A 973 -46.02 17.20 56.91
C ASP A 973 -45.24 15.91 57.16
N LEU A 974 -43.91 15.93 57.10
CA LEU A 974 -43.06 14.78 57.44
C LEU A 974 -42.95 14.60 58.96
N ALA A 975 -42.80 15.70 59.72
CA ALA A 975 -42.69 15.67 61.17
C ALA A 975 -43.92 15.03 61.85
N LYS A 976 -45.12 15.20 61.27
CA LYS A 976 -46.37 14.58 61.74
C LYS A 976 -46.45 13.07 61.48
N LYS A 977 -45.56 12.54 60.63
CA LYS A 977 -45.54 11.15 60.17
C LYS A 977 -44.41 10.34 60.80
N ILE A 978 -43.63 10.94 61.69
CA ILE A 978 -42.67 10.25 62.55
C ILE A 978 -43.47 9.40 63.56
N PRO A 979 -43.19 8.08 63.69
CA PRO A 979 -43.87 7.23 64.67
C PRO A 979 -43.79 7.81 66.09
N GLY A 980 -44.91 7.85 66.82
CA GLY A 980 -45.01 8.49 68.14
C GLY A 980 -44.05 7.95 69.20
N ASP A 981 -43.65 6.68 69.08
CA ASP A 981 -42.70 6.01 69.99
C ASP A 981 -41.30 6.66 69.95
N PHE A 982 -40.90 7.25 68.82
CA PHE A 982 -39.63 7.98 68.68
C PHE A 982 -39.69 9.40 69.26
N ILE A 983 -40.86 10.06 69.18
CA ILE A 983 -41.09 11.40 69.77
C ILE A 983 -41.07 11.30 71.30
N GLN A 984 -41.62 10.22 71.87
CA GLN A 984 -41.53 9.95 73.31
C GLN A 984 -40.11 9.64 73.78
N ALA A 985 -39.31 8.88 73.01
CA ALA A 985 -37.93 8.55 73.35
C ALA A 985 -36.98 9.78 73.39
N ARG A 986 -37.33 10.86 72.67
CA ARG A 986 -36.56 12.12 72.65
C ARG A 986 -37.02 13.11 73.73
N LEU A 987 -38.32 13.19 74.01
CA LEU A 987 -38.85 13.95 75.15
C LEU A 987 -38.33 13.43 76.49
N THR A 988 -37.99 12.14 76.60
CA THR A 988 -37.29 11.58 77.78
C THR A 988 -35.80 11.87 77.82
N ARG A 989 -35.19 12.38 76.74
CA ARG A 989 -33.78 12.79 76.67
C ARG A 989 -33.58 14.30 76.82
N ASP A 990 -34.55 15.11 76.38
CA ASP A 990 -34.48 16.58 76.45
C ASP A 990 -35.09 17.18 77.74
N SER A 991 -35.65 16.36 78.64
CA SER A 991 -36.16 16.82 79.96
C SER A 991 -35.10 16.92 81.07
N ASP A 992 -33.81 16.72 80.73
CA ASP A 992 -32.68 16.81 81.67
C ASP A 992 -31.81 18.07 81.45
N VAL A 993 -32.39 19.22 81.08
CA VAL A 993 -31.68 20.53 81.21
C VAL A 993 -32.67 21.68 81.46
N ASP A 994 -33.15 21.82 82.69
CA ASP A 994 -33.60 23.13 83.21
C ASP A 994 -32.36 23.97 83.55
N ILE A 995 -32.23 25.15 82.94
CA ILE A 995 -31.37 26.21 83.48
C ILE A 995 -32.20 27.02 84.48
N ILE A 996 -31.95 26.73 85.76
CA ILE A 996 -32.15 27.57 86.95
C ILE A 996 -30.81 27.49 87.69
N ASN A 997 -30.09 28.56 88.04
CA ASN A 997 -30.39 29.98 87.96
C ASN A 997 -29.07 30.79 87.89
N GLU A 998 -29.20 31.99 87.34
CA GLU A 998 -28.16 33.00 87.08
C GLU A 998 -27.17 33.26 88.22
N ASN A 999 -25.90 33.39 87.82
CA ASN A 999 -25.06 34.57 88.09
C ASN A 999 -24.16 34.83 86.87
#